data_AF-K5E249-F1
#
_entry.id   AF-K5E249-F1
#
_cell.length_a   1.000
_cell.length_b   1.000
_cell.length_c   1.000
_cell.angle_alpha   90.00
_cell.angle_beta   90.00
_cell.angle_gamma   90.00
#
_symmetry.space_group_name_H-M   'P 1'
#
loop_
_entity.id
_entity.type
_entity.pdbx_description
1 polymer ?
#
loop_
_entity_poly.entity_id
_entity_poly.type
_entity_poly.pdbx_seq_one_letter_code
_entity_poly.pdbx_strand_id
1 'polypeptide(L)'
;MPTMPLLNGAALIVGNNPVADAVESRCRMAGAAVHRIAAELTLSDLDAELDRIWASEATPHLFLTTPHDAAACWSTLDTASWERRHSDALAIPYRVCQRWMQRTIDDDRMSEASLVTTLKLGGSFGFDAMSESVQVSEQIQGRSAESGGLAGLTKAMLIEAWMRGYRDTPMLVVDQIQGASPDELVDGVFRELAVPSYDEEVAVAGEQRFATEACYRPLDVAANANPITRGGTWIVAGGGRGITAMTAMTLAERHGLKLHLLGMAPVPEIDPSMRDHAQRDRADLRRVMMARIQKEGGNPVKTWRQLEKAIEIDLTLQACRERGIQATYHSVNVSDFQAVENVVQKIRSMNGSIHGVIQGAGSGQDARFDRKRPDKVAQCFSAKVDGTIALAAATKNDHLEFFVGYGSISGRFGANGHTDYSAANDMLAKLIGRLRQQRPETRCLTFHWHAWGDVGMATKPEAKLALDMIGMEFMPAEEGLQHFLNEIEHGGDEAEVLITDRRYVRKFFPAESSRAGNSLPGPSPMIDPAERLIATSQDSFAVTLAPDRDLFLKHHLVNGRPTLPFVMAIEMLAEAARFGTDQKVVRCRNVSATMPLKFMGDDSLAIELLRDPSELTRWSLVSDLRRRDGRLVQAQRPHFSAMIELGDDSVPVIAVGDTEVAETAVRYADETAPIYHGPSLQCLRSIGFANVNAGSSSDGLGKLPSAVGTIVAPSPAHLAGESRPLMGWVLSPATMDAVLYAAGMLAYHVADRPSLPVSFDSIEIGRLPDPGEPLKVHVQWEGESTTVSDGGMMSAVLVGQNQELILRVSGYQIGWLR
;
A
#
# COMPACT_ATOMS: atom_id res chain seq x y z
N MET A 1 5.57 17.55 -20.81
CA MET A 1 4.83 17.53 -19.54
C MET A 1 5.18 18.78 -18.76
N PRO A 2 4.28 19.32 -17.92
CA PRO A 2 4.63 20.41 -17.01
C PRO A 2 5.82 19.98 -16.13
N THR A 3 6.80 20.86 -15.98
CA THR A 3 7.98 20.62 -15.13
C THR A 3 7.86 21.28 -13.76
N MET A 4 6.78 22.04 -13.54
CA MET A 4 6.50 22.78 -12.32
C MET A 4 5.09 22.43 -11.84
N PRO A 5 4.91 22.07 -10.55
CA PRO A 5 3.60 21.81 -9.98
C PRO A 5 2.85 23.12 -9.68
N LEU A 6 1.53 23.04 -9.58
CA LEU A 6 0.73 24.11 -8.99
C LEU A 6 0.78 23.98 -7.47
N LEU A 7 1.34 24.99 -6.78
CA LEU A 7 1.37 25.05 -5.32
C LEU A 7 0.28 26.00 -4.82
N ASN A 8 -0.73 25.45 -4.15
CA ASN A 8 -1.88 26.18 -3.63
C ASN A 8 -1.61 26.67 -2.19
N GLY A 9 -0.62 27.55 -2.00
CA GLY A 9 -0.28 28.14 -0.70
C GLY A 9 1.20 28.01 -0.34
N ALA A 10 1.54 28.28 0.91
CA ALA A 10 2.92 28.27 1.36
C ALA A 10 3.51 26.85 1.52
N ALA A 11 4.83 26.77 1.42
CA ALA A 11 5.60 25.58 1.70
C ALA A 11 6.29 25.66 3.07
N LEU A 12 6.33 24.53 3.79
CA LEU A 12 7.12 24.32 5.00
C LEU A 12 8.26 23.36 4.67
N ILE A 13 9.50 23.78 4.89
CA ILE A 13 10.71 22.97 4.63
C ILE A 13 11.36 22.63 5.97
N VAL A 14 11.65 21.36 6.20
CA VAL A 14 12.37 20.86 7.38
C VAL A 14 13.76 20.38 6.95
N GLY A 15 14.80 21.01 7.49
CA GLY A 15 16.20 20.67 7.21
C GLY A 15 17.07 21.90 6.94
N ASN A 16 18.38 21.71 7.09
CA ASN A 16 19.36 22.76 6.86
C ASN A 16 20.53 22.28 6.00
N ASN A 17 20.30 22.25 4.69
CA ASN A 17 21.22 21.67 3.71
C ASN A 17 20.96 22.23 2.30
N PRO A 18 21.85 21.98 1.32
CA PRO A 18 21.68 22.47 -0.04
C PRO A 18 20.42 22.00 -0.77
N VAL A 19 19.84 20.85 -0.40
CA VAL A 19 18.57 20.39 -0.98
C VAL A 19 17.42 21.27 -0.48
N ALA A 20 17.41 21.62 0.80
CA ALA A 20 16.45 22.59 1.36
C ALA A 20 16.53 23.96 0.65
N ASP A 21 17.75 24.44 0.38
CA ASP A 21 17.98 25.70 -0.35
C ASP A 21 17.42 25.64 -1.78
N ALA A 22 17.62 24.51 -2.48
CA ALA A 22 17.09 24.28 -3.81
C ALA A 22 15.54 24.20 -3.81
N VAL A 23 14.93 23.49 -2.86
CA VAL A 23 13.46 23.45 -2.69
C VAL A 23 12.90 24.85 -2.45
N GLU A 24 13.50 25.62 -1.55
CA GLU A 24 13.10 27.00 -1.26
C GLU A 24 13.11 27.89 -2.52
N SER A 25 14.19 27.79 -3.31
CA SER A 25 14.30 28.50 -4.58
C SER A 25 13.18 28.13 -5.54
N ARG A 26 12.86 26.84 -5.70
CA ARG A 26 11.84 26.36 -6.65
C ARG A 26 10.42 26.68 -6.19
N CYS A 27 10.12 26.60 -4.90
CA CYS A 27 8.84 27.06 -4.36
C CYS A 27 8.62 28.55 -4.62
N ARG A 28 9.64 29.40 -4.40
CA ARG A 28 9.55 30.84 -4.70
C ARG A 28 9.37 31.13 -6.19
N MET A 29 10.03 30.36 -7.06
CA MET A 29 9.82 30.45 -8.51
C MET A 29 8.40 30.04 -8.92
N ALA A 30 7.79 29.08 -8.21
CA ALA A 30 6.39 28.70 -8.37
C ALA A 30 5.40 29.73 -7.77
N GLY A 31 5.89 30.81 -7.15
CA GLY A 31 5.07 31.84 -6.52
C GLY A 31 4.60 31.51 -5.09
N ALA A 32 5.10 30.45 -4.47
CA ALA A 32 4.75 30.06 -3.11
C ALA A 32 5.64 30.76 -2.06
N ALA A 33 5.03 31.22 -0.96
CA ALA A 33 5.76 31.61 0.24
C ALA A 33 6.44 30.38 0.88
N VAL A 34 7.55 30.59 1.58
CA VAL A 34 8.35 29.48 2.16
C VAL A 34 8.68 29.79 3.61
N HIS A 35 8.41 28.82 4.48
CA HIS A 35 8.85 28.78 5.87
C HIS A 35 9.84 27.63 6.05
N ARG A 36 10.86 27.84 6.89
CA ARG A 36 11.89 26.84 7.15
C ARG A 36 12.00 26.57 8.64
N ILE A 37 12.03 25.29 9.00
CA ILE A 37 12.38 24.81 10.33
C ILE A 37 13.82 24.33 10.28
N ALA A 38 14.71 25.03 10.99
CA ALA A 38 16.10 24.62 11.18
C ALA A 38 16.21 23.49 12.21
N ALA A 39 17.29 22.70 12.11
CA ALA A 39 17.67 21.71 13.13
C ALA A 39 18.07 22.41 14.45
N GLU A 40 18.00 21.69 15.58
CA GLU A 40 18.30 22.15 16.96
C GLU A 40 17.15 22.79 17.77
N LEU A 41 15.88 22.58 17.41
CA LEU A 41 14.75 22.97 18.28
C LEU A 41 14.44 21.89 19.32
N THR A 42 14.12 22.28 20.55
CA THR A 42 13.41 21.36 21.45
C THR A 42 11.99 21.12 20.94
N LEU A 43 11.34 20.00 21.33
CA LEU A 43 9.96 19.75 20.91
C LEU A 43 8.98 20.84 21.36
N SER A 44 9.25 21.52 22.48
CA SER A 44 8.43 22.64 22.95
C SER A 44 8.63 23.89 22.09
N ASP A 45 9.87 24.19 21.72
CA ASP A 45 10.18 25.34 20.86
C ASP A 45 9.66 25.11 19.44
N LEU A 46 9.72 23.87 18.97
CA LEU A 46 9.13 23.44 17.70
C LEU A 46 7.63 23.69 17.66
N ASP A 47 6.88 23.25 18.69
CA ASP A 47 5.43 23.46 18.74
C ASP A 47 5.08 24.96 18.72
N ALA A 48 5.80 25.78 19.48
CA ALA A 48 5.60 27.23 19.50
C ALA A 48 5.91 27.89 18.15
N GLU A 49 6.95 27.44 17.45
CA GLU A 49 7.32 27.94 16.13
C GLU A 49 6.30 27.56 15.06
N LEU A 50 5.80 26.32 15.09
CA LEU A 50 4.72 25.89 14.19
C LEU A 50 3.43 26.67 14.43
N ASP A 51 3.06 26.92 15.71
CA ASP A 51 1.92 27.78 16.05
C ASP A 51 2.10 29.21 15.51
N ARG A 52 3.31 29.76 15.60
CA ARG A 52 3.63 31.09 15.07
C ARG A 52 3.50 31.16 13.55
N ILE A 53 4.00 30.15 12.83
CA ILE A 53 3.91 30.07 11.36
C ILE A 53 2.43 29.98 10.94
N TRP A 54 1.68 29.02 11.50
CA TRP A 54 0.30 28.75 11.09
C TRP A 54 -0.74 29.75 11.62
N ALA A 55 -0.36 30.62 12.55
CA ALA A 55 -1.13 31.81 12.88
C ALA A 55 -1.13 32.85 11.76
N SER A 56 -0.10 32.85 10.90
CA SER A 56 0.04 33.81 9.80
C SER A 56 -0.40 33.27 8.45
N GLU A 57 -0.04 32.04 8.11
CA GLU A 57 -0.30 31.44 6.81
C GLU A 57 -0.35 29.91 6.91
N ALA A 58 -1.25 29.29 6.16
CA ALA A 58 -1.34 27.83 6.08
C ALA A 58 -0.30 27.27 5.09
N THR A 59 0.37 26.19 5.47
CA THR A 59 1.44 25.56 4.68
C THR A 59 1.02 24.17 4.16
N PRO A 60 0.19 24.08 3.10
CA PRO A 60 -0.28 22.79 2.59
C PRO A 60 0.83 21.95 1.95
N HIS A 61 2.00 22.51 1.66
CA HIS A 61 3.13 21.76 1.07
C HIS A 61 4.23 21.56 2.11
N LEU A 62 4.60 20.31 2.41
CA LEU A 62 5.63 19.95 3.38
C LEU A 62 6.78 19.22 2.69
N PHE A 63 8.01 19.69 2.90
CA PHE A 63 9.23 19.07 2.39
C PHE A 63 10.17 18.66 3.53
N LEU A 64 10.48 17.38 3.63
CA LEU A 64 11.45 16.83 4.59
C LEU A 64 12.78 16.57 3.89
N THR A 65 13.82 17.28 4.30
CA THR A 65 15.15 17.21 3.69
C THR A 65 16.26 16.86 4.68
N THR A 66 15.92 16.61 5.95
CA THR A 66 16.90 16.34 7.03
C THR A 66 17.88 15.19 6.75
N PRO A 67 17.58 14.15 5.94
CA PRO A 67 18.58 13.14 5.57
C PRO A 67 19.79 13.68 4.79
N HIS A 68 19.69 14.90 4.24
CA HIS A 68 20.77 15.59 3.53
C HIS A 68 21.59 16.53 4.42
N ASP A 69 21.23 16.71 5.69
CA ASP A 69 22.02 17.48 6.64
C ASP A 69 23.43 16.86 6.79
N ALA A 70 24.45 17.69 6.98
CA ALA A 70 25.83 17.22 7.15
C ALA A 70 25.97 16.23 8.32
N ALA A 71 25.22 16.43 9.40
CA ALA A 71 25.20 15.58 10.58
C ALA A 71 24.47 14.24 10.39
N ALA A 72 23.73 14.05 9.29
CA ALA A 72 23.01 12.81 9.00
C ALA A 72 23.95 11.65 8.55
N CYS A 73 25.22 11.95 8.29
CA CYS A 73 26.25 10.97 7.95
C CYS A 73 27.04 10.53 9.21
N TRP A 74 26.42 9.75 10.09
CA TRP A 74 27.02 9.26 11.34
C TRP A 74 27.23 7.73 11.33
N SER A 75 28.08 7.20 12.21
CA SER A 75 28.38 5.75 12.28
C SER A 75 27.44 5.00 13.22
N THR A 76 26.88 3.86 12.80
CA THR A 76 26.03 3.01 13.67
C THR A 76 26.81 2.30 14.77
N LEU A 77 28.15 2.39 14.76
CA LEU A 77 29.05 1.88 15.80
C LEU A 77 29.45 2.94 16.84
N ASP A 78 28.95 4.17 16.72
CA ASP A 78 29.22 5.28 17.65
C ASP A 78 27.91 5.85 18.23
N THR A 79 27.62 5.45 19.47
CA THR A 79 26.42 5.88 20.20
C THR A 79 26.38 7.38 20.43
N ALA A 80 27.51 8.03 20.68
CA ALA A 80 27.55 9.46 20.98
C ALA A 80 27.16 10.33 19.77
N SER A 81 27.50 9.88 18.56
CA SER A 81 27.06 10.55 17.33
C SER A 81 25.55 10.42 17.13
N TRP A 82 24.97 9.27 17.46
CA TRP A 82 23.52 9.09 17.43
C TRP A 82 22.80 9.95 18.48
N GLU A 83 23.31 10.02 19.72
CA GLU A 83 22.70 10.87 20.76
C GLU A 83 22.56 12.33 20.33
N ARG A 84 23.58 12.86 19.66
CA ARG A 84 23.56 14.22 19.12
C ARG A 84 22.56 14.39 17.96
N ARG A 85 22.31 13.33 17.18
CA ARG A 85 21.51 13.39 15.96
C ARG A 85 20.05 12.94 16.14
N HIS A 86 19.75 12.16 17.19
CA HIS A 86 18.46 11.51 17.41
C HIS A 86 17.26 12.46 17.26
N SER A 87 17.33 13.65 17.85
CA SER A 87 16.22 14.62 17.83
C SER A 87 15.90 15.09 16.40
N ASP A 88 16.91 15.56 15.67
CA ASP A 88 16.75 16.10 14.31
C ASP A 88 16.47 15.00 13.27
N ALA A 89 16.95 13.78 13.53
CA ALA A 89 16.74 12.63 12.66
C ALA A 89 15.29 12.14 12.62
N LEU A 90 14.63 12.08 13.79
CA LEU A 90 13.34 11.42 13.94
C LEU A 90 12.33 12.26 14.72
N ALA A 91 12.69 12.75 15.90
CA ALA A 91 11.71 13.34 16.82
C ALA A 91 11.09 14.62 16.25
N ILE A 92 11.91 15.51 15.70
CA ILE A 92 11.46 16.77 15.09
C ILE A 92 10.65 16.50 13.81
N PRO A 93 11.17 15.78 12.78
CA PRO A 93 10.38 15.48 11.58
C PRO A 93 9.05 14.79 11.87
N TYR A 94 9.04 13.83 12.81
CA TYR A 94 7.81 13.15 13.22
C TYR A 94 6.79 14.11 13.82
N ARG A 95 7.22 14.99 14.73
CA ARG A 95 6.34 15.98 15.37
C ARG A 95 5.82 17.01 14.37
N VAL A 96 6.67 17.49 13.45
CA VAL A 96 6.24 18.37 12.35
C VAL A 96 5.15 17.70 11.54
N CYS A 97 5.38 16.46 11.08
CA CYS A 97 4.40 15.72 10.27
C CYS A 97 3.07 15.50 11.00
N GLN A 98 3.13 15.16 12.30
CA GLN A 98 1.95 14.94 13.13
C GLN A 98 1.09 16.21 13.21
N ARG A 99 1.75 17.33 13.52
CA ARG A 99 1.11 18.64 13.66
C ARG A 99 0.58 19.16 12.32
N TRP A 100 1.38 19.00 11.27
CA TRP A 100 1.03 19.39 9.91
C TRP A 100 -0.20 18.63 9.40
N MET A 101 -0.22 17.30 9.48
CA MET A 101 -1.39 16.52 9.02
C MET A 101 -2.65 16.89 9.80
N GLN A 102 -2.55 17.05 11.12
CA GLN A 102 -3.70 17.46 11.93
C GLN A 102 -4.22 18.83 11.49
N ARG A 103 -3.33 19.82 11.32
CA ARG A 103 -3.70 21.17 10.90
C ARG A 103 -4.31 21.20 9.50
N THR A 104 -3.68 20.54 8.54
CA THR A 104 -4.14 20.48 7.14
C THR A 104 -5.53 19.84 7.03
N ILE A 105 -5.83 18.85 7.87
CA ILE A 105 -7.18 18.25 7.96
C ILE A 105 -8.17 19.20 8.62
N ASP A 106 -7.80 19.83 9.74
CA ASP A 106 -8.68 20.76 10.46
C ASP A 106 -9.07 21.98 9.61
N ASP A 107 -8.15 22.42 8.73
CA ASP A 107 -8.37 23.53 7.80
C ASP A 107 -9.07 23.08 6.49
N ASP A 108 -9.40 21.79 6.32
CA ASP A 108 -9.99 21.19 5.11
C ASP A 108 -9.17 21.42 3.82
N ARG A 109 -7.84 21.36 3.94
CA ARG A 109 -6.90 21.65 2.84
C ARG A 109 -6.14 20.44 2.32
N MET A 110 -6.49 19.24 2.79
CA MET A 110 -5.74 18.02 2.47
C MET A 110 -5.77 17.68 0.96
N SER A 111 -6.85 18.04 0.23
CA SER A 111 -6.92 17.89 -1.22
C SER A 111 -6.00 18.82 -2.00
N GLU A 112 -5.51 19.89 -1.36
CA GLU A 112 -4.56 20.86 -1.95
C GLU A 112 -3.12 20.61 -1.47
N ALA A 113 -2.93 19.67 -0.56
CA ALA A 113 -1.68 19.47 0.15
C ALA A 113 -0.73 18.54 -0.58
N SER A 114 0.56 18.64 -0.26
CA SER A 114 1.56 17.64 -0.64
C SER A 114 2.60 17.44 0.46
N LEU A 115 3.12 16.22 0.56
CA LEU A 115 4.25 15.87 1.39
C LEU A 115 5.33 15.25 0.51
N VAL A 116 6.56 15.74 0.59
CA VAL A 116 7.71 15.11 -0.06
C VAL A 116 8.81 14.87 0.96
N THR A 117 9.32 13.64 0.97
CA THR A 117 10.46 13.25 1.79
C THR A 117 11.63 12.89 0.87
N THR A 118 12.71 13.67 0.91
CA THR A 118 13.91 13.38 0.13
C THR A 118 14.84 12.46 0.90
N LEU A 119 15.31 11.39 0.25
CA LEU A 119 16.21 10.39 0.82
C LEU A 119 17.63 10.54 0.29
N LYS A 120 18.58 10.07 1.10
CA LYS A 120 20.00 10.01 0.76
C LYS A 120 20.49 8.57 0.87
N LEU A 121 19.98 7.70 0.00
CA LEU A 121 20.32 6.26 -0.05
C LEU A 121 21.00 5.86 -1.37
N GLY A 122 21.18 6.78 -2.31
CA GLY A 122 21.99 6.59 -3.52
C GLY A 122 21.19 6.17 -4.75
N GLY A 123 19.85 6.22 -4.69
CA GLY A 123 18.94 5.95 -5.79
C GLY A 123 18.40 4.51 -5.83
N SER A 124 18.77 3.69 -4.86
CA SER A 124 18.36 2.29 -4.74
C SER A 124 17.53 2.01 -3.50
N PHE A 125 17.20 3.05 -2.71
CA PHE A 125 16.52 2.92 -1.43
C PHE A 125 17.27 2.03 -0.43
N GLY A 126 18.56 1.77 -0.64
CA GLY A 126 19.35 0.88 0.21
C GLY A 126 19.23 -0.61 -0.14
N PHE A 127 18.59 -0.97 -1.26
CA PHE A 127 18.44 -2.37 -1.71
C PHE A 127 19.67 -2.93 -2.44
N ASP A 128 20.67 -2.11 -2.77
CA ASP A 128 21.84 -2.58 -3.53
C ASP A 128 22.52 -3.79 -2.88
N ALA A 129 22.82 -4.83 -3.68
CA ALA A 129 23.77 -5.86 -3.30
C ALA A 129 25.20 -5.27 -3.27
N MET A 130 26.04 -5.71 -2.34
CA MET A 130 27.47 -5.42 -2.41
C MET A 130 28.03 -6.23 -3.59
N SER A 131 28.18 -5.64 -4.78
CA SER A 131 28.95 -6.32 -5.82
C SER A 131 30.41 -6.40 -5.39
N GLU A 132 31.08 -7.51 -5.69
CA GLU A 132 32.51 -7.75 -5.41
C GLU A 132 33.46 -6.67 -6.01
N SER A 133 32.92 -5.75 -6.81
CA SER A 133 33.64 -4.70 -7.52
C SER A 133 33.51 -3.29 -6.92
N VAL A 134 32.65 -3.05 -5.91
CA VAL A 134 32.61 -1.74 -5.25
C VAL A 134 33.74 -1.67 -4.22
N GLN A 135 34.86 -1.07 -4.62
CA GLN A 135 35.87 -0.62 -3.67
C GLN A 135 35.17 0.22 -2.60
N VAL A 136 35.27 -0.23 -1.34
CA VAL A 136 34.61 0.34 -0.13
C VAL A 136 35.09 1.78 0.19
N SER A 137 35.83 2.43 -0.70
CA SER A 137 36.37 3.78 -0.52
C SER A 137 35.51 4.85 -1.19
N GLU A 138 35.08 5.82 -0.40
CA GLU A 138 34.39 7.09 -0.75
C GLU A 138 32.93 7.03 -1.23
N GLN A 139 32.50 6.06 -2.03
CA GLN A 139 31.16 6.08 -2.66
C GLN A 139 29.97 5.86 -1.69
N ILE A 140 30.21 5.25 -0.53
CA ILE A 140 29.16 4.84 0.44
C ILE A 140 29.09 5.80 1.65
N GLN A 141 30.13 6.62 1.88
CA GLN A 141 30.28 7.49 3.06
C GLN A 141 29.21 8.59 3.20
N GLY A 142 28.39 8.82 2.16
CA GLY A 142 27.35 9.84 2.12
C GLY A 142 25.92 9.39 2.46
N ARG A 143 25.64 8.10 2.63
CA ARG A 143 24.25 7.62 2.83
C ARG A 143 23.72 7.92 4.24
N SER A 144 22.42 8.14 4.39
CA SER A 144 21.74 8.40 5.68
C SER A 144 20.74 7.30 6.03
N ALA A 145 20.90 6.65 7.18
CA ALA A 145 19.98 5.61 7.65
C ALA A 145 18.62 6.19 8.10
N GLU A 146 18.59 7.47 8.43
CA GLU A 146 17.38 8.21 8.82
C GLU A 146 16.36 8.31 7.67
N SER A 147 16.86 8.19 6.43
CA SER A 147 16.04 8.08 5.23
C SER A 147 14.95 7.00 5.38
N GLY A 148 15.28 5.84 5.97
CA GLY A 148 14.29 4.78 6.22
C GLY A 148 13.20 5.24 7.19
N GLY A 149 13.57 5.94 8.25
CA GLY A 149 12.62 6.45 9.24
C GLY A 149 11.59 7.39 8.63
N LEU A 150 12.03 8.33 7.79
CA LEU A 150 11.14 9.29 7.14
C LEU A 150 10.34 8.66 5.99
N ALA A 151 10.93 7.72 5.25
CA ALA A 151 10.20 6.95 4.23
C ALA A 151 9.05 6.16 4.88
N GLY A 152 9.33 5.40 5.94
CA GLY A 152 8.31 4.65 6.69
C GLY A 152 7.22 5.55 7.28
N LEU A 153 7.58 6.75 7.78
CA LEU A 153 6.61 7.75 8.25
C LEU A 153 5.69 8.22 7.11
N THR A 154 6.28 8.63 5.98
CA THR A 154 5.55 9.16 4.81
C THR A 154 4.57 8.14 4.26
N LYS A 155 5.01 6.88 4.09
CA LYS A 155 4.14 5.79 3.64
C LYS A 155 2.98 5.53 4.61
N ALA A 156 3.22 5.56 5.92
CA ALA A 156 2.14 5.39 6.90
C ALA A 156 1.16 6.57 6.91
N MET A 157 1.63 7.80 6.68
CA MET A 157 0.77 8.97 6.50
C MET A 157 -0.09 8.88 5.25
N LEU A 158 0.46 8.39 4.14
CA LEU A 158 -0.28 8.14 2.91
C LEU A 158 -1.47 7.21 3.17
N ILE A 159 -1.23 6.10 3.87
CA ILE A 159 -2.30 5.16 4.26
C ILE A 159 -3.33 5.83 5.18
N GLU A 160 -2.92 6.67 6.15
CA GLU A 160 -3.87 7.42 6.99
C GLU A 160 -4.72 8.40 6.19
N ALA A 161 -4.14 9.10 5.21
CA ALA A 161 -4.86 10.01 4.33
C ALA A 161 -5.90 9.26 3.48
N TRP A 162 -5.52 8.13 2.90
CA TRP A 162 -6.41 7.26 2.12
C TRP A 162 -7.59 6.74 2.94
N MET A 163 -7.34 6.32 4.18
CA MET A 163 -8.39 5.86 5.10
C MET A 163 -9.38 6.95 5.50
N ARG A 164 -9.00 8.23 5.34
CA ARG A 164 -9.85 9.40 5.57
C ARG A 164 -10.50 9.93 4.29
N GLY A 165 -10.26 9.30 3.13
CA GLY A 165 -10.84 9.67 1.84
C GLY A 165 -9.96 10.57 0.96
N TYR A 166 -8.78 10.98 1.45
CA TYR A 166 -7.84 11.83 0.72
C TYR A 166 -6.89 10.98 -0.13
N ARG A 167 -7.40 10.42 -1.23
CA ARG A 167 -6.66 9.46 -2.06
C ARG A 167 -5.69 10.10 -3.05
N ASP A 168 -5.94 11.36 -3.38
CA ASP A 168 -5.23 12.09 -4.43
C ASP A 168 -4.16 13.05 -3.87
N THR A 169 -3.99 13.09 -2.53
CA THR A 169 -2.98 13.93 -1.87
C THR A 169 -1.59 13.33 -2.10
N PRO A 170 -0.68 14.01 -2.80
CA PRO A 170 0.66 13.48 -3.06
C PRO A 170 1.47 13.36 -1.76
N MET A 171 1.91 12.15 -1.43
CA MET A 171 2.88 11.90 -0.36
C MET A 171 4.02 11.05 -0.94
N LEU A 172 5.09 11.71 -1.34
CA LEU A 172 6.16 11.13 -2.15
C LEU A 172 7.42 10.89 -1.33
N VAL A 173 8.09 9.78 -1.62
CA VAL A 173 9.41 9.43 -1.11
C VAL A 173 10.38 9.44 -2.29
N VAL A 174 11.33 10.37 -2.28
CA VAL A 174 12.20 10.63 -3.44
C VAL A 174 13.67 10.44 -3.06
N ASP A 175 14.31 9.39 -3.58
CA ASP A 175 15.73 9.10 -3.31
C ASP A 175 16.66 9.81 -4.31
N GLN A 176 17.75 10.35 -3.79
CA GLN A 176 18.79 10.97 -4.60
C GLN A 176 19.66 9.90 -5.26
N ILE A 177 19.64 9.84 -6.59
CA ILE A 177 20.58 8.99 -7.33
C ILE A 177 22.02 9.46 -7.05
N GLN A 178 22.91 8.50 -6.86
CA GLN A 178 24.31 8.75 -6.57
C GLN A 178 24.93 9.74 -7.57
N GLY A 179 25.54 10.81 -7.06
CA GLY A 179 26.22 11.83 -7.87
C GLY A 179 25.33 12.98 -8.35
N ALA A 180 24.00 12.90 -8.16
CA ALA A 180 23.09 13.99 -8.49
C ALA A 180 23.37 15.24 -7.64
N SER A 181 23.28 16.41 -8.26
CA SER A 181 23.28 17.69 -7.56
C SER A 181 21.96 17.91 -6.79
N PRO A 182 21.93 18.82 -5.79
CA PRO A 182 20.70 19.23 -5.13
C PRO A 182 19.63 19.74 -6.10
N ASP A 183 20.03 20.53 -7.11
CA ASP A 183 19.11 21.04 -8.13
C ASP A 183 18.50 19.92 -8.97
N GLU A 184 19.29 18.93 -9.41
CA GLU A 184 18.80 17.78 -10.17
C GLU A 184 17.80 16.91 -9.38
N LEU A 185 18.01 16.75 -8.07
CA LEU A 185 17.06 16.07 -7.19
C LEU A 185 15.75 16.85 -7.10
N VAL A 186 15.84 18.16 -6.84
CA VAL A 186 14.65 19.01 -6.65
C VAL A 186 13.87 19.19 -7.95
N ASP A 187 14.54 19.31 -9.09
CA ASP A 187 13.87 19.34 -10.40
C ASP A 187 13.11 18.01 -10.64
N GLY A 188 13.68 16.87 -10.23
CA GLY A 188 12.98 15.58 -10.20
C GLY A 188 11.75 15.60 -9.30
N VAL A 189 11.90 16.04 -8.04
CA VAL A 189 10.79 16.20 -7.08
C VAL A 189 9.64 17.02 -7.67
N PHE A 190 9.96 18.16 -8.29
CA PHE A 190 8.96 19.07 -8.83
C PHE A 190 8.22 18.47 -10.03
N ARG A 191 8.89 17.65 -10.85
CA ARG A 191 8.22 16.89 -11.92
C ARG A 191 7.29 15.82 -11.38
N GLU A 192 7.68 15.09 -10.34
CA GLU A 192 6.79 14.08 -9.70
C GLU A 192 5.57 14.74 -9.04
N LEU A 193 5.71 15.96 -8.51
CA LEU A 193 4.57 16.74 -8.03
C LEU A 193 3.71 17.31 -9.16
N ALA A 194 4.31 17.61 -10.32
CA ALA A 194 3.60 18.19 -11.47
C ALA A 194 2.80 17.15 -12.28
N VAL A 195 3.21 15.88 -12.20
CA VAL A 195 2.60 14.76 -12.91
C VAL A 195 2.33 13.65 -11.89
N PRO A 196 1.05 13.43 -11.50
CA PRO A 196 0.70 12.35 -10.59
C PRO A 196 1.23 11.00 -11.11
N SER A 197 1.98 10.29 -10.27
CA SER A 197 2.48 8.93 -10.54
C SER A 197 2.04 7.96 -9.44
N TYR A 198 1.93 6.68 -9.78
CA TYR A 198 1.70 5.54 -8.88
C TYR A 198 2.88 5.26 -7.97
N ASP A 199 4.06 5.67 -8.39
CA ASP A 199 5.28 5.31 -7.67
C ASP A 199 5.46 6.27 -6.49
N GLU A 200 5.06 5.79 -5.32
CA GLU A 200 5.24 6.49 -4.04
C GLU A 200 6.73 6.61 -3.67
N GLU A 201 7.55 5.71 -4.20
CA GLU A 201 8.99 5.64 -4.01
C GLU A 201 9.69 5.72 -5.37
N VAL A 202 10.35 6.85 -5.63
CA VAL A 202 11.10 7.11 -6.87
C VAL A 202 12.50 7.60 -6.59
N ALA A 203 13.44 7.27 -7.47
CA ALA A 203 14.79 7.80 -7.44
C ALA A 203 15.04 8.67 -8.66
N VAL A 204 15.62 9.85 -8.46
CA VAL A 204 15.74 10.86 -9.53
C VAL A 204 17.13 11.50 -9.61
N ALA A 205 17.52 11.88 -10.82
CA ALA A 205 18.66 12.76 -11.14
C ALA A 205 18.50 13.36 -12.53
N GLY A 206 18.35 14.68 -12.62
CA GLY A 206 18.22 15.33 -13.91
C GLY A 206 16.97 14.79 -14.59
N GLU A 207 17.05 14.13 -15.74
CA GLU A 207 15.91 13.48 -16.42
C GLU A 207 15.76 11.98 -16.10
N GLN A 208 16.66 11.41 -15.30
CA GLN A 208 16.60 10.01 -14.90
C GLN A 208 15.57 9.81 -13.80
N ARG A 209 14.81 8.71 -13.92
CA ARG A 209 13.80 8.28 -12.95
C ARG A 209 13.81 6.77 -12.84
N PHE A 210 13.89 6.26 -11.62
CA PHE A 210 13.72 4.84 -11.29
C PHE A 210 12.60 4.70 -10.26
N ALA A 211 11.88 3.58 -10.30
CA ALA A 211 10.87 3.22 -9.32
C ALA A 211 11.21 1.84 -8.73
N THR A 212 10.60 1.50 -7.60
CA THR A 212 10.80 0.19 -6.97
C THR A 212 9.87 -0.87 -7.56
N GLU A 213 10.36 -2.11 -7.65
CA GLU A 213 9.55 -3.27 -8.07
C GLU A 213 9.79 -4.42 -7.08
N ALA A 214 8.74 -5.20 -6.82
CA ALA A 214 8.86 -6.40 -6.02
C ALA A 214 9.36 -7.58 -6.87
N CYS A 215 10.53 -8.10 -6.52
CA CYS A 215 11.13 -9.26 -7.18
C CYS A 215 10.89 -10.53 -6.36
N TYR A 216 10.16 -11.50 -6.92
CA TYR A 216 10.07 -12.84 -6.32
C TYR A 216 11.34 -13.65 -6.63
N ARG A 217 12.08 -14.03 -5.59
CA ARG A 217 13.30 -14.83 -5.71
C ARG A 217 13.22 -16.06 -4.80
N PRO A 218 12.94 -17.26 -5.36
CA PRO A 218 13.01 -18.50 -4.60
C PRO A 218 14.40 -18.70 -3.99
N LEU A 219 14.45 -19.22 -2.77
CA LEU A 219 15.71 -19.65 -2.16
C LEU A 219 16.18 -20.95 -2.82
N ASP A 220 17.44 -20.97 -3.23
CA ASP A 220 18.09 -22.21 -3.64
C ASP A 220 18.58 -22.95 -2.40
N VAL A 221 17.68 -23.73 -1.80
CA VAL A 221 17.99 -24.59 -0.65
C VAL A 221 18.97 -25.73 -0.98
N ALA A 222 19.29 -25.95 -2.26
CA ALA A 222 20.29 -26.92 -2.69
C ALA A 222 21.70 -26.32 -2.82
N ALA A 223 21.84 -24.98 -2.77
CA ALA A 223 23.11 -24.29 -2.70
C ALA A 223 23.80 -24.48 -1.32
N ASN A 224 25.08 -24.11 -1.22
CA ASN A 224 25.85 -24.22 0.02
C ASN A 224 25.17 -23.43 1.16
N ALA A 225 25.01 -24.08 2.32
CA ALA A 225 24.46 -23.43 3.51
C ALA A 225 25.42 -22.37 4.07
N ASN A 226 24.84 -21.29 4.61
CA ASN A 226 25.57 -20.28 5.34
C ASN A 226 26.24 -20.88 6.58
N PRO A 227 27.51 -20.57 6.84
CA PRO A 227 28.23 -21.10 7.99
C PRO A 227 27.66 -20.49 9.28
N ILE A 228 27.24 -21.35 10.21
CA ILE A 228 26.85 -20.99 11.57
C ILE A 228 27.75 -21.75 12.53
N THR A 229 28.51 -21.05 13.37
CA THR A 229 29.41 -21.72 14.33
C THR A 229 28.62 -22.50 15.37
N ARG A 230 28.77 -23.83 15.33
CA ARG A 230 28.19 -24.73 16.33
C ARG A 230 28.69 -24.37 17.72
N GLY A 231 27.78 -24.22 18.69
CA GLY A 231 28.17 -23.78 20.04
C GLY A 231 28.39 -22.26 20.19
N GLY A 232 28.17 -21.49 19.12
CA GLY A 232 28.33 -20.05 19.09
C GLY A 232 27.38 -19.31 20.04
N THR A 233 27.81 -18.13 20.49
CA THR A 233 27.08 -17.28 21.45
C THR A 233 26.24 -16.24 20.71
N TRP A 234 24.93 -16.24 20.95
CA TRP A 234 23.96 -15.37 20.29
C TRP A 234 23.24 -14.46 21.29
N ILE A 235 23.14 -13.17 20.94
CA ILE A 235 22.38 -12.17 21.69
C ILE A 235 21.02 -11.99 21.02
N VAL A 236 19.94 -12.12 21.78
CA VAL A 236 18.56 -12.06 21.26
C VAL A 236 17.78 -10.99 22.02
N ALA A 237 17.79 -9.77 21.50
CA ALA A 237 17.00 -8.67 22.03
C ALA A 237 15.51 -8.87 21.73
N GLY A 238 14.66 -8.75 22.75
CA GLY A 238 13.26 -9.16 22.65
C GLY A 238 13.07 -10.68 22.71
N GLY A 239 14.12 -11.46 22.94
CA GLY A 239 14.11 -12.93 22.89
C GLY A 239 13.43 -13.65 24.05
N GLY A 240 12.87 -12.92 25.02
CA GLY A 240 12.20 -13.54 26.17
C GLY A 240 10.82 -14.15 25.85
N ARG A 241 10.23 -13.83 24.69
CA ARG A 241 8.88 -14.29 24.31
C ARG A 241 8.60 -14.07 22.82
N GLY A 242 7.47 -14.58 22.34
CA GLY A 242 6.95 -14.30 21.00
C GLY A 242 7.77 -14.94 19.88
N ILE A 243 7.63 -14.41 18.65
CA ILE A 243 8.27 -14.97 17.45
C ILE A 243 9.80 -14.97 17.57
N THR A 244 10.38 -13.94 18.19
CA THR A 244 11.84 -13.83 18.37
C THR A 244 12.39 -14.93 19.28
N ALA A 245 11.67 -15.30 20.34
CA ALA A 245 12.07 -16.43 21.19
C ALA A 245 11.97 -17.75 20.43
N MET A 246 10.84 -17.96 19.73
CA MET A 246 10.57 -19.18 18.96
C MET A 246 11.66 -19.45 17.92
N THR A 247 11.96 -18.47 17.07
CA THR A 247 12.96 -18.59 16.01
C THR A 247 14.36 -18.80 16.57
N ALA A 248 14.75 -18.05 17.60
CA ALA A 248 16.06 -18.19 18.24
C ALA A 248 16.24 -19.56 18.92
N MET A 249 15.20 -20.07 19.58
CA MET A 249 15.23 -21.40 20.21
C MET A 249 15.42 -22.51 19.19
N THR A 250 14.64 -22.50 18.11
CA THR A 250 14.75 -23.53 17.08
C THR A 250 16.11 -23.47 16.38
N LEU A 251 16.63 -22.26 16.11
CA LEU A 251 17.98 -22.10 15.56
C LEU A 251 19.05 -22.64 16.54
N ALA A 252 18.90 -22.37 17.83
CA ALA A 252 19.82 -22.86 18.85
C ALA A 252 19.78 -24.37 19.02
N GLU A 253 18.62 -25.00 18.91
CA GLU A 253 18.46 -26.44 18.93
C GLU A 253 19.17 -27.11 17.75
N ARG A 254 19.04 -26.54 16.54
CA ARG A 254 19.67 -27.09 15.32
C ARG A 254 21.20 -26.96 15.32
N HIS A 255 21.72 -25.83 15.82
CA HIS A 255 23.16 -25.51 15.75
C HIS A 255 23.88 -25.57 17.10
N GLY A 256 23.20 -26.04 18.16
CA GLY A 256 23.75 -26.11 19.51
C GLY A 256 24.18 -24.75 20.08
N LEU A 257 23.47 -23.67 19.75
CA LEU A 257 23.85 -22.30 20.12
C LEU A 257 23.58 -22.01 21.61
N LYS A 258 24.30 -21.03 22.13
CA LYS A 258 24.09 -20.47 23.46
C LYS A 258 23.33 -19.15 23.33
N LEU A 259 22.19 -19.04 24.00
CA LEU A 259 21.31 -17.89 23.88
C LEU A 259 21.41 -16.95 25.08
N HIS A 260 21.63 -15.67 24.82
CA HIS A 260 21.45 -14.61 25.80
C HIS A 260 20.24 -13.77 25.40
N LEU A 261 19.15 -13.95 26.14
CA LEU A 261 17.85 -13.32 25.87
C LEU A 261 17.78 -11.99 26.63
N LEU A 262 17.53 -10.89 25.94
CA LEU A 262 17.51 -9.55 26.54
C LEU A 262 16.07 -9.00 26.55
N GLY A 263 15.66 -8.41 27.66
CA GLY A 263 14.41 -7.66 27.75
C GLY A 263 14.25 -6.87 29.05
N MET A 264 13.27 -5.98 29.10
CA MET A 264 13.08 -5.08 30.26
C MET A 264 12.40 -5.72 31.48
N ALA A 265 11.76 -6.88 31.31
CA ALA A 265 11.08 -7.51 32.43
C ALA A 265 12.14 -7.99 33.44
N PRO A 266 11.83 -7.99 34.75
CA PRO A 266 12.68 -8.67 35.72
C PRO A 266 12.86 -10.14 35.34
N VAL A 267 13.95 -10.76 35.80
CA VAL A 267 14.11 -12.21 35.70
C VAL A 267 12.93 -12.86 36.44
N PRO A 268 12.15 -13.74 35.79
CA PRO A 268 10.92 -14.23 36.37
C PRO A 268 11.18 -15.22 37.52
N GLU A 269 10.50 -15.00 38.64
CA GLU A 269 10.42 -15.93 39.77
C GLU A 269 8.99 -16.49 39.83
N ILE A 270 8.72 -17.53 39.02
CA ILE A 270 7.40 -18.16 38.93
C ILE A 270 7.40 -19.50 39.66
N ASP A 271 6.54 -19.60 40.66
CA ASP A 271 6.31 -20.84 41.42
C ASP A 271 5.77 -21.97 40.50
N PRO A 272 6.19 -23.23 40.69
CA PRO A 272 5.71 -24.36 39.88
C PRO A 272 4.18 -24.47 39.79
N SER A 273 3.44 -24.23 40.88
CA SER A 273 1.97 -24.35 40.84
C SER A 273 1.32 -23.31 39.91
N MET A 274 1.90 -22.09 39.85
CA MET A 274 1.44 -21.03 38.95
C MET A 274 1.79 -21.34 37.50
N ARG A 275 2.99 -21.88 37.26
CA ARG A 275 3.42 -22.34 35.94
C ARG A 275 2.48 -23.42 35.40
N ASP A 276 2.22 -24.45 36.20
CA ASP A 276 1.34 -25.57 35.83
C ASP A 276 -0.10 -25.09 35.60
N HIS A 277 -0.57 -24.10 36.35
CA HIS A 277 -1.88 -23.48 36.11
C HIS A 277 -1.89 -22.69 34.79
N ALA A 278 -0.85 -21.91 34.50
CA ALA A 278 -0.75 -21.15 33.26
C ALA A 278 -0.73 -22.06 32.01
N GLN A 279 -0.05 -23.21 32.08
CA GLN A 279 -0.01 -24.19 30.99
C GLN A 279 -1.36 -24.91 30.80
N ARG A 280 -2.08 -25.21 31.89
CA ARG A 280 -3.38 -25.88 31.83
C ARG A 280 -4.51 -24.96 31.36
N ASP A 281 -4.63 -23.78 31.98
CA ASP A 281 -5.70 -22.82 31.69
C ASP A 281 -5.27 -21.39 32.07
N ARG A 282 -4.69 -20.70 31.08
CA ARG A 282 -4.23 -19.31 31.22
C ARG A 282 -5.39 -18.34 31.44
N ALA A 283 -6.58 -18.63 30.91
CA ALA A 283 -7.75 -17.77 31.03
C ALA A 283 -8.32 -17.82 32.46
N ASP A 284 -8.37 -19.01 33.05
CA ASP A 284 -8.73 -19.18 34.46
C ASP A 284 -7.71 -18.53 35.39
N LEU A 285 -6.41 -18.75 35.16
CA LEU A 285 -5.36 -18.09 35.95
C LEU A 285 -5.49 -16.56 35.91
N ARG A 286 -5.76 -15.99 34.72
CA ARG A 286 -6.05 -14.55 34.58
C ARG A 286 -7.19 -14.12 35.49
N ARG A 287 -8.31 -14.85 35.47
CA ARG A 287 -9.50 -14.53 36.27
C ARG A 287 -9.19 -14.58 37.77
N VAL A 288 -8.53 -15.64 38.24
CA VAL A 288 -8.17 -15.82 39.66
C VAL A 288 -7.23 -14.70 40.13
N MET A 289 -6.19 -14.40 39.34
CA MET A 289 -5.22 -13.37 39.68
C MET A 289 -5.84 -11.96 39.66
N MET A 290 -6.66 -11.64 38.65
CA MET A 290 -7.41 -10.38 38.60
C MET A 290 -8.23 -10.14 39.87
N ALA A 291 -9.02 -11.13 40.28
CA ALA A 291 -9.87 -11.05 41.46
C ALA A 291 -9.05 -10.86 42.74
N ARG A 292 -7.92 -11.57 42.86
CA ARG A 292 -7.00 -11.43 43.99
C ARG A 292 -6.38 -10.04 44.06
N ILE A 293 -5.83 -9.54 42.96
CA ILE A 293 -5.20 -8.21 42.89
C ILE A 293 -6.21 -7.10 43.23
N GLN A 294 -7.45 -7.24 42.73
CA GLN A 294 -8.53 -6.31 43.05
C GLN A 294 -8.87 -6.31 44.54
N LYS A 295 -8.91 -7.49 45.18
CA LYS A 295 -9.14 -7.63 46.63
C LYS A 295 -8.01 -7.04 47.46
N GLU A 296 -6.78 -7.12 46.97
CA GLU A 296 -5.58 -6.55 47.59
C GLU A 296 -5.41 -5.03 47.31
N GLY A 297 -6.32 -4.41 46.52
CA GLY A 297 -6.32 -2.97 46.23
C GLY A 297 -5.36 -2.53 45.12
N GLY A 298 -4.79 -3.45 44.35
CA GLY A 298 -3.90 -3.13 43.23
C GLY A 298 -4.64 -2.82 41.92
N ASN A 299 -3.91 -2.39 40.88
CA ASN A 299 -4.44 -2.25 39.52
C ASN A 299 -4.39 -3.62 38.80
N PRO A 300 -5.54 -4.33 38.63
CA PRO A 300 -5.51 -5.71 38.15
C PRO A 300 -4.93 -5.82 36.75
N VAL A 301 -5.37 -4.95 35.83
CA VAL A 301 -4.95 -4.95 34.42
C VAL A 301 -3.45 -4.76 34.27
N LYS A 302 -2.89 -3.77 34.98
CA LYS A 302 -1.45 -3.49 34.92
C LYS A 302 -0.63 -4.64 35.51
N THR A 303 -1.00 -5.12 36.69
CA THR A 303 -0.26 -6.17 37.40
C THR A 303 -0.31 -7.50 36.65
N TRP A 304 -1.46 -7.89 36.10
CA TRP A 304 -1.54 -9.08 35.25
C TRP A 304 -0.71 -8.96 33.99
N ARG A 305 -0.70 -7.82 33.29
CA ARG A 305 0.17 -7.64 32.11
C ARG A 305 1.64 -7.84 32.44
N GLN A 306 2.07 -7.49 33.66
CA GLN A 306 3.43 -7.74 34.13
C GLN A 306 3.64 -9.23 34.46
N LEU A 307 2.70 -9.84 35.15
CA LEU A 307 2.75 -11.27 35.51
C LEU A 307 2.69 -12.18 34.28
N GLU A 308 1.81 -11.90 33.33
CA GLU A 308 1.67 -12.64 32.08
C GLU A 308 2.97 -12.62 31.27
N LYS A 309 3.65 -11.47 31.22
CA LYS A 309 5.00 -11.38 30.64
C LYS A 309 6.01 -12.25 31.37
N ALA A 310 6.01 -12.22 32.71
CA ALA A 310 6.93 -13.02 33.51
C ALA A 310 6.69 -14.53 33.33
N ILE A 311 5.41 -14.95 33.27
CA ILE A 311 5.01 -16.32 32.95
C ILE A 311 5.48 -16.73 31.55
N GLU A 312 5.26 -15.89 30.52
CA GLU A 312 5.73 -16.19 29.16
C GLU A 312 7.25 -16.40 29.10
N ILE A 313 8.03 -15.55 29.78
CA ILE A 313 9.49 -15.67 29.84
C ILE A 313 9.91 -16.93 30.60
N ASP A 314 9.27 -17.23 31.73
CA ASP A 314 9.56 -18.45 32.49
C ASP A 314 9.27 -19.71 31.66
N LEU A 315 8.16 -19.74 30.92
CA LEU A 315 7.82 -20.84 30.02
C LEU A 315 8.83 -20.98 28.88
N THR A 316 9.29 -19.88 28.28
CA THR A 316 10.38 -19.89 27.30
C THR A 316 11.66 -20.49 27.90
N LEU A 317 12.05 -20.09 29.10
CA LEU A 317 13.25 -20.62 29.76
C LEU A 317 13.12 -22.11 30.14
N GLN A 318 11.92 -22.57 30.52
CA GLN A 318 11.66 -23.99 30.75
C GLN A 318 11.77 -24.80 29.46
N ALA A 319 11.14 -24.32 28.38
CA ALA A 319 11.22 -24.98 27.08
C ALA A 319 12.67 -25.05 26.57
N CYS A 320 13.50 -24.02 26.80
CA CYS A 320 14.94 -24.11 26.54
C CYS A 320 15.61 -25.24 27.33
N ARG A 321 15.34 -25.36 28.63
CA ARG A 321 15.91 -26.42 29.48
C ARG A 321 15.51 -27.82 29.03
N GLU A 322 14.22 -28.01 28.73
CA GLU A 322 13.66 -29.29 28.26
C GLU A 322 14.29 -29.72 26.93
N ARG A 323 14.62 -28.78 26.05
CA ARG A 323 15.28 -29.02 24.75
C ARG A 323 16.81 -29.02 24.82
N GLY A 324 17.41 -28.88 26.02
CA GLY A 324 18.87 -28.85 26.19
C GLY A 324 19.56 -27.58 25.67
N ILE A 325 18.82 -26.49 25.46
CA ILE A 325 19.33 -25.20 24.99
C ILE A 325 19.92 -24.40 26.17
N GLN A 326 21.16 -23.96 26.06
CA GLN A 326 21.80 -23.09 27.05
C GLN A 326 21.30 -21.65 26.89
N ALA A 327 20.25 -21.27 27.62
CA ALA A 327 19.65 -19.94 27.57
C ALA A 327 19.79 -19.18 28.90
N THR A 328 20.24 -17.92 28.85
CA THR A 328 20.29 -17.00 30.01
C THR A 328 19.48 -15.75 29.70
N TYR A 329 18.53 -15.39 30.57
CA TYR A 329 17.77 -14.14 30.46
C TYR A 329 18.46 -13.01 31.23
N HIS A 330 18.59 -11.85 30.59
CA HIS A 330 19.13 -10.64 31.19
C HIS A 330 18.06 -9.53 31.18
N SER A 331 17.77 -9.00 32.36
CA SER A 331 16.92 -7.82 32.51
C SER A 331 17.71 -6.58 32.14
N VAL A 332 17.48 -6.04 30.94
CA VAL A 332 18.18 -4.87 30.41
C VAL A 332 17.26 -4.09 29.47
N ASN A 333 17.29 -2.76 29.58
CA ASN A 333 16.71 -1.90 28.57
C ASN A 333 17.71 -1.78 27.41
N VAL A 334 17.34 -2.29 26.23
CA VAL A 334 18.24 -2.27 25.07
C VAL A 334 18.53 -0.88 24.53
N SER A 335 17.73 0.13 24.89
CA SER A 335 18.00 1.54 24.54
C SER A 335 19.00 2.22 25.47
N ASP A 336 19.38 1.59 26.59
CA ASP A 336 20.41 2.11 27.50
C ASP A 336 21.79 1.61 27.04
N PHE A 337 22.56 2.51 26.42
CA PHE A 337 23.85 2.17 25.81
C PHE A 337 24.85 1.61 26.81
N GLN A 338 24.92 2.19 28.02
CA GLN A 338 25.86 1.72 29.03
C GLN A 338 25.42 0.38 29.61
N ALA A 339 24.11 0.19 29.83
CA ALA A 339 23.59 -1.09 30.31
C ALA A 339 23.78 -2.22 29.29
N VAL A 340 23.63 -1.92 27.99
CA VAL A 340 23.90 -2.86 26.90
C VAL A 340 25.39 -3.21 26.83
N GLU A 341 26.28 -2.23 26.92
CA GLU A 341 27.72 -2.50 26.95
C GLU A 341 28.08 -3.42 28.13
N ASN A 342 27.58 -3.11 29.33
CA ASN A 342 27.82 -3.90 30.54
C ASN A 342 27.32 -5.34 30.41
N VAL A 343 26.12 -5.56 29.87
CA VAL A 343 25.58 -6.92 29.70
C VAL A 343 26.35 -7.69 28.63
N VAL A 344 26.78 -7.04 27.54
CA VAL A 344 27.60 -7.68 26.50
C VAL A 344 28.97 -8.08 27.05
N GLN A 345 29.62 -7.24 27.85
CA GLN A 345 30.87 -7.61 28.54
C GLN A 345 30.67 -8.81 29.47
N LYS A 346 29.57 -8.82 30.23
CA LYS A 346 29.21 -9.96 31.09
C LYS A 346 29.03 -11.23 30.26
N ILE A 347 28.31 -11.17 29.14
CA ILE A 347 28.12 -12.30 28.22
C ILE A 347 29.47 -12.81 27.71
N ARG A 348 30.35 -11.90 27.28
CA ARG A 348 31.69 -12.25 26.80
C ARG A 348 32.52 -12.98 27.86
N SER A 349 32.41 -12.54 29.12
CA SER A 349 33.11 -13.19 30.24
C SER A 349 32.61 -14.61 30.54
N MET A 350 31.35 -14.91 30.22
CA MET A 350 30.75 -16.23 30.46
C MET A 350 30.98 -17.21 29.30
N ASN A 351 30.91 -16.73 28.05
CA ASN A 351 30.77 -17.61 26.88
C ASN A 351 31.70 -17.27 25.70
N GLY A 352 32.60 -16.29 25.84
CA GLY A 352 33.55 -15.88 24.79
C GLY A 352 32.94 -14.91 23.77
N SER A 353 33.52 -14.86 22.57
CA SER A 353 33.09 -13.94 21.50
C SER A 353 31.62 -14.12 21.12
N ILE A 354 30.96 -13.03 20.76
CA ILE A 354 29.61 -13.06 20.19
C ILE A 354 29.71 -13.46 18.71
N HIS A 355 28.80 -14.32 18.25
CA HIS A 355 28.76 -14.80 16.86
C HIS A 355 27.50 -14.31 16.13
N GLY A 356 26.39 -14.08 16.85
CA GLY A 356 25.15 -13.60 16.24
C GLY A 356 24.37 -12.64 17.13
N VAL A 357 23.66 -11.71 16.48
CA VAL A 357 22.72 -10.80 17.13
C VAL A 357 21.38 -10.88 16.41
N ILE A 358 20.30 -11.03 17.18
CA ILE A 358 18.93 -10.85 16.71
C ILE A 358 18.34 -9.66 17.45
N GLN A 359 17.99 -8.62 16.71
CA GLN A 359 17.27 -7.46 17.22
C GLN A 359 15.77 -7.62 16.93
N GLY A 360 15.11 -8.31 17.86
CA GLY A 360 13.66 -8.50 17.91
C GLY A 360 12.94 -7.58 18.89
N ALA A 361 13.65 -6.70 19.59
CA ALA A 361 13.01 -5.77 20.51
C ALA A 361 12.15 -4.77 19.75
N GLY A 362 10.94 -4.55 20.24
CA GLY A 362 10.00 -3.65 19.62
C GLY A 362 8.84 -3.34 20.56
N SER A 363 8.29 -2.16 20.38
CA SER A 363 7.01 -1.78 20.97
C SER A 363 6.24 -0.95 19.96
N GLY A 364 4.92 -1.05 19.99
CA GLY A 364 4.03 -0.27 19.15
C GLY A 364 2.72 -0.04 19.89
N GLN A 365 2.12 1.12 19.68
CA GLN A 365 0.76 1.40 20.14
C GLN A 365 -0.04 2.02 19.01
N ASP A 366 -0.95 1.23 18.47
CA ASP A 366 -1.86 1.62 17.41
C ASP A 366 -2.74 2.78 17.90
N ALA A 367 -2.74 3.85 17.13
CA ALA A 367 -3.56 5.04 17.35
C ALA A 367 -3.54 5.84 16.05
N ARG A 368 -4.62 6.55 15.75
CA ARG A 368 -4.61 7.59 14.71
C ARG A 368 -3.43 8.54 14.93
N PHE A 369 -2.82 9.01 13.84
CA PHE A 369 -1.60 9.81 13.92
C PHE A 369 -1.76 11.04 14.85
N ASP A 370 -2.91 11.71 14.78
CA ASP A 370 -3.25 12.87 15.64
C ASP A 370 -3.36 12.55 17.15
N ARG A 371 -3.52 11.26 17.49
CA ARG A 371 -3.65 10.77 18.87
C ARG A 371 -2.40 10.04 19.36
N LYS A 372 -1.34 9.95 18.55
CA LYS A 372 -0.06 9.38 18.98
C LYS A 372 0.54 10.22 20.11
N ARG A 373 0.81 9.56 21.24
CA ARG A 373 1.38 10.21 22.43
C ARG A 373 2.91 10.26 22.32
N PRO A 374 3.55 11.41 22.58
CA PRO A 374 5.01 11.56 22.44
C PRO A 374 5.85 10.52 23.19
N ASP A 375 5.45 10.16 24.42
CA ASP A 375 6.14 9.13 25.23
C ASP A 375 6.07 7.74 24.60
N LYS A 376 5.05 7.45 23.80
CA LYS A 376 4.85 6.16 23.14
C LYS A 376 5.61 6.06 21.84
N VAL A 377 5.65 7.17 21.11
CA VAL A 377 6.48 7.33 19.92
C VAL A 377 7.96 7.17 20.29
N ALA A 378 8.42 7.88 21.33
CA ALA A 378 9.78 7.75 21.84
C ALA A 378 10.09 6.30 22.27
N GLN A 379 9.18 5.65 22.98
CA GLN A 379 9.32 4.24 23.36
C GLN A 379 9.42 3.29 22.15
N CYS A 380 8.69 3.57 21.07
CA CYS A 380 8.74 2.80 19.83
C CYS A 380 10.11 2.91 19.17
N PHE A 381 10.60 4.14 18.96
CA PHE A 381 11.91 4.41 18.40
C PHE A 381 13.03 3.81 19.25
N SER A 382 13.04 4.07 20.56
CA SER A 382 14.11 3.57 21.44
C SER A 382 14.22 2.04 21.45
N ALA A 383 13.10 1.31 21.37
CA ALA A 383 13.16 -0.15 21.36
C ALA A 383 13.83 -0.73 20.10
N LYS A 384 13.61 -0.10 18.93
CA LYS A 384 14.12 -0.58 17.64
C LYS A 384 15.41 0.11 17.22
N VAL A 385 15.39 1.44 17.16
CA VAL A 385 16.48 2.27 16.64
C VAL A 385 17.63 2.32 17.63
N ASP A 386 17.41 2.88 18.82
CA ASP A 386 18.45 3.00 19.85
C ASP A 386 18.99 1.62 20.23
N GLY A 387 18.10 0.62 20.39
CA GLY A 387 18.49 -0.76 20.66
C GLY A 387 19.40 -1.39 19.61
N THR A 388 19.19 -1.08 18.33
CA THR A 388 20.07 -1.57 17.25
C THR A 388 21.46 -0.97 17.34
N ILE A 389 21.51 0.35 17.57
CA ILE A 389 22.77 1.11 17.67
C ILE A 389 23.56 0.66 18.90
N ALA A 390 22.88 0.46 20.03
CA ALA A 390 23.46 -0.07 21.26
C ALA A 390 24.15 -1.43 21.04
N LEU A 391 23.43 -2.37 20.41
CA LEU A 391 23.93 -3.71 20.13
C LEU A 391 25.07 -3.68 19.11
N ALA A 392 24.94 -2.87 18.06
CA ALA A 392 25.99 -2.71 17.05
C ALA A 392 27.27 -2.13 17.66
N ALA A 393 27.17 -1.08 18.48
CA ALA A 393 28.34 -0.49 19.15
C ALA A 393 28.97 -1.45 20.17
N ALA A 394 28.18 -2.13 21.00
CA ALA A 394 28.68 -3.04 22.03
C ALA A 394 29.34 -4.30 21.46
N THR A 395 29.01 -4.67 20.22
CA THR A 395 29.57 -5.83 19.50
C THR A 395 30.59 -5.45 18.43
N LYS A 396 31.08 -4.20 18.39
CA LYS A 396 31.98 -3.69 17.33
C LYS A 396 33.30 -4.43 17.19
N ASN A 397 33.74 -5.11 18.25
CA ASN A 397 34.99 -5.86 18.30
C ASN A 397 34.77 -7.38 18.21
N ASP A 398 33.52 -7.84 18.09
CA ASP A 398 33.21 -9.27 17.92
C ASP A 398 33.16 -9.62 16.43
N HIS A 399 33.70 -10.79 16.07
CA HIS A 399 33.59 -11.35 14.72
C HIS A 399 32.19 -11.96 14.53
N LEU A 400 31.21 -11.09 14.25
CA LEU A 400 29.83 -11.52 14.02
C LEU A 400 29.68 -12.22 12.67
N GLU A 401 29.04 -13.39 12.69
CA GLU A 401 28.52 -14.08 11.52
C GLU A 401 27.21 -13.45 11.08
N PHE A 402 26.35 -13.07 12.04
CA PHE A 402 25.00 -12.56 11.77
C PHE A 402 24.63 -11.32 12.60
N PHE A 403 23.97 -10.37 11.95
CA PHE A 403 23.19 -9.32 12.61
C PHE A 403 21.81 -9.22 11.96
N VAL A 404 20.77 -9.71 12.65
CA VAL A 404 19.43 -9.89 12.11
C VAL A 404 18.45 -8.90 12.73
N GLY A 405 17.74 -8.14 11.89
CA GLY A 405 16.67 -7.24 12.29
C GLY A 405 15.29 -7.83 12.07
N TYR A 406 14.41 -7.68 13.06
CA TYR A 406 12.99 -7.99 12.89
C TYR A 406 12.24 -6.70 12.57
N GLY A 407 12.12 -6.45 11.28
CA GLY A 407 11.29 -5.39 10.70
C GLY A 407 9.81 -5.80 10.62
N SER A 408 9.06 -5.10 9.78
CA SER A 408 7.65 -5.36 9.51
C SER A 408 7.29 -4.87 8.11
N ILE A 409 6.30 -5.52 7.49
CA ILE A 409 5.68 -5.03 6.25
C ILE A 409 5.15 -3.59 6.39
N SER A 410 4.74 -3.17 7.60
CA SER A 410 4.31 -1.79 7.87
C SER A 410 5.43 -0.78 7.65
N GLY A 411 6.70 -1.14 7.87
CA GLY A 411 7.83 -0.28 7.53
C GLY A 411 8.00 -0.15 6.02
N ARG A 412 7.86 -1.26 5.29
CA ARG A 412 8.03 -1.28 3.83
C ARG A 412 6.91 -0.53 3.09
N PHE A 413 5.66 -0.68 3.54
CA PHE A 413 4.45 -0.24 2.81
C PHE A 413 3.64 0.85 3.53
N GLY A 414 3.94 1.16 4.79
CA GLY A 414 3.05 1.93 5.65
C GLY A 414 1.88 1.10 6.18
N ALA A 415 1.27 1.55 7.27
CA ALA A 415 0.03 0.99 7.79
C ALA A 415 -0.75 2.02 8.62
N ASN A 416 -2.08 1.94 8.56
CA ASN A 416 -2.97 2.86 9.27
C ASN A 416 -2.74 2.77 10.79
N GLY A 417 -2.54 3.91 11.45
CA GLY A 417 -2.28 3.97 12.88
C GLY A 417 -0.91 3.46 13.33
N HIS A 418 0.01 3.16 12.40
CA HIS A 418 1.35 2.65 12.66
C HIS A 418 2.47 3.65 12.32
N THR A 419 2.21 4.95 12.27
CA THR A 419 3.20 5.96 11.80
C THR A 419 4.56 5.92 12.49
N ASP A 420 4.61 5.74 13.81
CA ASP A 420 5.85 5.56 14.59
C ASP A 420 6.48 4.18 14.35
N TYR A 421 5.66 3.13 14.29
CA TYR A 421 6.09 1.76 14.08
C TYR A 421 6.67 1.55 12.66
N SER A 422 6.02 2.07 11.62
CA SER A 422 6.50 2.06 10.25
C SER A 422 7.85 2.77 10.13
N ALA A 423 7.96 3.98 10.68
CA ALA A 423 9.22 4.72 10.74
C ALA A 423 10.33 3.94 11.47
N ALA A 424 10.03 3.36 12.64
CA ALA A 424 11.00 2.60 13.41
C ALA A 424 11.50 1.35 12.68
N ASN A 425 10.62 0.63 11.98
CA ASN A 425 10.96 -0.60 11.28
C ASN A 425 11.73 -0.35 9.97
N ASP A 426 11.39 0.70 9.23
CA ASP A 426 12.12 1.02 8.00
C ASP A 426 13.48 1.65 8.32
N MET A 427 13.59 2.45 9.39
CA MET A 427 14.90 2.89 9.91
C MET A 427 15.78 1.71 10.38
N LEU A 428 15.21 0.72 11.07
CA LEU A 428 15.91 -0.51 11.44
C LEU A 428 16.54 -1.19 10.21
N ALA A 429 15.79 -1.29 9.12
CA ALA A 429 16.27 -1.89 7.87
C ALA A 429 17.51 -1.13 7.33
N LYS A 430 17.44 0.20 7.26
CA LYS A 430 18.56 1.01 6.76
C LYS A 430 19.75 1.05 7.71
N LEU A 431 19.55 0.93 9.02
CA LEU A 431 20.64 0.77 10.00
C LEU A 431 21.39 -0.54 9.80
N ILE A 432 20.67 -1.63 9.52
CA ILE A 432 21.27 -2.95 9.28
C ILE A 432 21.97 -2.98 7.92
N GLY A 433 21.38 -2.38 6.89
CA GLY A 433 22.06 -2.18 5.60
C GLY A 433 23.36 -1.38 5.74
N ARG A 434 23.35 -0.33 6.59
CA ARG A 434 24.56 0.44 6.92
C ARG A 434 25.58 -0.39 7.72
N LEU A 435 25.12 -1.22 8.65
CA LEU A 435 25.99 -2.13 9.39
C LEU A 435 26.68 -3.14 8.46
N ARG A 436 25.95 -3.65 7.44
CA ARG A 436 26.52 -4.52 6.39
C ARG A 436 27.72 -3.88 5.71
N GLN A 437 27.61 -2.58 5.39
CA GLN A 437 28.69 -1.82 4.75
C GLN A 437 29.89 -1.61 5.69
N GLN A 438 29.63 -1.41 6.99
CA GLN A 438 30.67 -1.24 8.00
C GLN A 438 31.31 -2.57 8.44
N ARG A 439 30.63 -3.69 8.19
CA ARG A 439 31.09 -5.05 8.50
C ARG A 439 30.81 -6.00 7.32
N PRO A 440 31.62 -5.93 6.23
CA PRO A 440 31.39 -6.75 5.05
C PRO A 440 31.44 -8.27 5.30
N GLU A 441 32.12 -8.71 6.37
CA GLU A 441 32.18 -10.14 6.76
C GLU A 441 30.98 -10.60 7.60
N THR A 442 30.12 -9.68 8.05
CA THR A 442 28.92 -10.01 8.83
C THR A 442 27.70 -10.02 7.93
N ARG A 443 26.96 -11.13 7.93
CA ARG A 443 25.68 -11.21 7.24
C ARG A 443 24.63 -10.39 8.00
N CYS A 444 24.31 -9.22 7.46
CA CYS A 444 23.37 -8.27 8.03
C CYS A 444 22.09 -8.26 7.20
N LEU A 445 20.96 -8.68 7.77
CA LEU A 445 19.68 -8.72 7.07
C LEU A 445 18.51 -8.32 7.96
N THR A 446 17.48 -7.74 7.35
CA THR A 446 16.22 -7.39 7.99
C THR A 446 15.07 -8.14 7.37
N PHE A 447 14.27 -8.80 8.21
CA PHE A 447 13.01 -9.41 7.78
C PHE A 447 11.88 -8.41 7.90
N HIS A 448 11.21 -8.07 6.80
CA HIS A 448 9.94 -7.37 6.82
C HIS A 448 8.82 -8.38 7.04
N TRP A 449 8.54 -8.67 8.30
CA TRP A 449 7.56 -9.70 8.67
C TRP A 449 6.12 -9.28 8.37
N HIS A 450 5.40 -10.22 7.75
CA HIS A 450 3.94 -10.32 7.81
C HIS A 450 3.44 -10.44 9.26
N ALA A 451 2.14 -10.32 9.48
CA ALA A 451 1.55 -10.57 10.79
C ALA A 451 1.51 -12.08 11.08
N TRP A 452 2.13 -12.51 12.18
CA TRP A 452 2.12 -13.93 12.61
C TRP A 452 0.89 -14.24 13.45
N GLY A 453 0.23 -15.35 13.14
CA GLY A 453 -0.86 -15.91 13.95
C GLY A 453 -0.34 -16.55 15.23
N ASP A 454 -1.22 -16.66 16.23
CA ASP A 454 -1.05 -17.47 17.45
C ASP A 454 0.10 -17.09 18.40
N VAL A 455 1.04 -16.23 17.98
CA VAL A 455 2.22 -15.86 18.75
C VAL A 455 2.57 -14.38 18.63
N GLY A 456 2.95 -13.76 19.74
CA GLY A 456 3.47 -12.39 19.76
C GLY A 456 2.40 -11.30 19.75
N MET A 457 2.75 -10.12 19.21
CA MET A 457 1.93 -8.90 19.31
C MET A 457 0.61 -8.94 18.53
N ALA A 458 0.51 -9.84 17.55
CA ALA A 458 -0.60 -9.98 16.62
C ALA A 458 -1.75 -10.87 17.15
N THR A 459 -1.63 -11.39 18.38
CA THR A 459 -2.66 -12.25 19.02
C THR A 459 -3.89 -11.50 19.56
N LYS A 460 -3.98 -10.19 19.30
CA LYS A 460 -5.09 -9.35 19.78
C LYS A 460 -6.29 -9.42 18.82
N PRO A 461 -7.53 -9.51 19.32
CA PRO A 461 -8.73 -9.50 18.47
C PRO A 461 -8.80 -8.33 17.49
N GLU A 462 -8.31 -7.15 17.91
CA GLU A 462 -8.28 -5.95 17.07
C GLU A 462 -7.31 -6.07 15.90
N ALA A 463 -6.22 -6.83 16.06
CA ALA A 463 -5.26 -7.07 14.99
C ALA A 463 -5.86 -7.97 13.89
N LYS A 464 -6.71 -8.94 14.28
CA LYS A 464 -7.45 -9.78 13.32
C LYS A 464 -8.39 -8.94 12.47
N LEU A 465 -9.23 -8.12 13.11
CA LEU A 465 -10.16 -7.23 12.42
C LEU A 465 -9.44 -6.26 11.48
N ALA A 466 -8.28 -5.73 11.90
CA ALA A 466 -7.49 -4.81 11.07
C ALA A 466 -6.91 -5.50 9.82
N LEU A 467 -6.46 -6.76 9.93
CA LEU A 467 -5.99 -7.54 8.79
C LEU A 467 -7.13 -7.91 7.83
N ASP A 468 -8.28 -8.33 8.38
CA ASP A 468 -9.48 -8.63 7.60
C ASP A 468 -9.93 -7.39 6.79
N MET A 469 -9.84 -6.19 7.37
CA MET A 469 -10.18 -4.92 6.70
C MET A 469 -9.27 -4.56 5.51
N ILE A 470 -8.07 -5.14 5.44
CA ILE A 470 -7.10 -4.91 4.35
C ILE A 470 -6.84 -6.17 3.51
N GLY A 471 -7.69 -7.19 3.64
CA GLY A 471 -7.63 -8.39 2.80
C GLY A 471 -6.50 -9.35 3.15
N MET A 472 -5.98 -9.30 4.37
CA MET A 472 -4.85 -10.12 4.81
C MET A 472 -5.28 -11.15 5.85
N GLU A 473 -4.63 -12.30 5.83
CA GLU A 473 -4.75 -13.32 6.86
C GLU A 473 -3.50 -13.33 7.75
N PHE A 474 -3.55 -14.02 8.88
CA PHE A 474 -2.33 -14.25 9.66
C PHE A 474 -1.48 -15.34 9.01
N MET A 475 -0.17 -15.12 8.93
CA MET A 475 0.78 -16.17 8.59
C MET A 475 0.88 -17.17 9.75
N PRO A 476 0.67 -18.48 9.53
CA PRO A 476 0.90 -19.50 10.53
C PRO A 476 2.30 -19.45 11.12
N ALA A 477 2.44 -19.68 12.43
CA ALA A 477 3.73 -19.57 13.11
C ALA A 477 4.78 -20.55 12.56
N GLU A 478 4.37 -21.77 12.19
CA GLU A 478 5.27 -22.78 11.60
C GLU A 478 5.80 -22.34 10.23
N GLU A 479 4.94 -21.74 9.40
CA GLU A 479 5.33 -21.21 8.10
C GLU A 479 6.36 -20.08 8.25
N GLY A 480 6.09 -19.13 9.15
CA GLY A 480 7.04 -18.06 9.45
C GLY A 480 8.38 -18.57 9.99
N LEU A 481 8.35 -19.59 10.85
CA LEU A 481 9.56 -20.22 11.39
C LEU A 481 10.40 -20.85 10.28
N GLN A 482 9.74 -21.55 9.34
CA GLN A 482 10.43 -22.14 8.21
C GLN A 482 11.05 -21.09 7.29
N HIS A 483 10.35 -19.98 7.02
CA HIS A 483 10.91 -18.85 6.27
C HIS A 483 12.16 -18.28 6.95
N PHE A 484 12.12 -18.07 8.27
CA PHE A 484 13.27 -17.61 9.03
C PHE A 484 14.46 -18.57 8.90
N LEU A 485 14.24 -19.87 9.14
CA LEU A 485 15.32 -20.87 9.09
C LEU A 485 15.92 -20.99 7.69
N ASN A 486 15.07 -21.03 6.66
CA ASN A 486 15.52 -21.13 5.28
C ASN A 486 16.38 -19.92 4.89
N GLU A 487 15.95 -18.72 5.24
CA GLU A 487 16.69 -17.50 4.90
C GLU A 487 18.01 -17.40 5.68
N ILE A 488 18.03 -17.75 6.97
CA ILE A 488 19.26 -17.76 7.77
C ILE A 488 20.25 -18.80 7.26
N GLU A 489 19.79 -20.00 6.91
CA GLU A 489 20.67 -21.11 6.51
C GLU A 489 21.02 -21.10 5.02
N HIS A 490 20.18 -20.58 4.14
CA HIS A 490 20.34 -20.70 2.69
C HIS A 490 20.12 -19.39 1.91
N GLY A 491 19.77 -18.31 2.60
CA GLY A 491 19.58 -17.01 1.96
C GLY A 491 20.88 -16.40 1.44
N GLY A 492 20.75 -15.50 0.47
CA GLY A 492 21.86 -14.78 -0.14
C GLY A 492 22.28 -13.53 0.64
N ASP A 493 22.94 -12.61 -0.07
CA ASP A 493 23.52 -11.38 0.50
C ASP A 493 22.55 -10.20 0.57
N GLU A 494 21.25 -10.42 0.36
CA GLU A 494 20.25 -9.35 0.38
C GLU A 494 20.10 -8.75 1.79
N ALA A 495 20.04 -7.42 1.87
CA ALA A 495 19.95 -6.71 3.17
C ALA A 495 18.52 -6.71 3.74
N GLU A 496 17.52 -6.86 2.88
CA GLU A 496 16.10 -6.77 3.23
C GLU A 496 15.34 -7.93 2.57
N VAL A 497 14.60 -8.68 3.39
CA VAL A 497 13.82 -9.84 2.96
C VAL A 497 12.37 -9.60 3.31
N LEU A 498 11.51 -9.54 2.30
CA LEU A 498 10.07 -9.33 2.46
C LEU A 498 9.35 -10.68 2.52
N ILE A 499 8.76 -10.98 3.68
CA ILE A 499 7.91 -12.17 3.87
C ILE A 499 6.48 -11.69 4.03
N THR A 500 5.64 -11.87 2.99
CA THR A 500 4.22 -11.47 2.99
C THR A 500 3.44 -12.19 1.90
N ASP A 501 2.10 -12.11 1.96
CA ASP A 501 1.20 -12.57 0.90
C ASP A 501 1.43 -11.78 -0.40
N ARG A 502 1.53 -12.50 -1.52
CA ARG A 502 1.63 -11.95 -2.89
C ARG A 502 0.47 -11.02 -3.24
N ARG A 503 -0.74 -11.25 -2.71
CA ARG A 503 -1.89 -10.35 -2.82
C ARG A 503 -1.58 -8.96 -2.26
N TYR A 504 -0.88 -8.92 -1.13
CA TYR A 504 -0.52 -7.64 -0.49
C TYR A 504 0.54 -6.89 -1.28
N VAL A 505 1.53 -7.59 -1.85
CA VAL A 505 2.55 -6.99 -2.72
C VAL A 505 1.91 -6.32 -3.94
N ARG A 506 0.95 -7.01 -4.59
CA ARG A 506 0.27 -6.51 -5.80
C ARG A 506 -0.55 -5.23 -5.58
N LYS A 507 -0.90 -4.90 -4.34
CA LYS A 507 -1.57 -3.63 -4.00
C LYS A 507 -0.66 -2.42 -4.26
N PHE A 508 0.65 -2.58 -4.04
CA PHE A 508 1.64 -1.51 -4.16
C PHE A 508 2.47 -1.63 -5.45
N PHE A 509 2.61 -2.84 -5.99
CA PHE A 509 3.32 -3.11 -7.24
C PHE A 509 2.40 -3.84 -8.21
N PRO A 510 1.48 -3.12 -8.90
CA PRO A 510 0.50 -3.74 -9.77
C PRO A 510 1.11 -4.23 -11.09
N ALA A 511 2.29 -3.75 -11.51
CA ALA A 511 2.99 -4.23 -12.69
C ALA A 511 4.00 -5.34 -12.31
N GLU A 512 3.66 -6.61 -12.55
CA GLU A 512 4.69 -7.67 -12.53
C GLU A 512 5.44 -7.63 -13.88
N SER A 513 6.60 -6.97 -13.94
CA SER A 513 7.54 -7.18 -15.04
C SER A 513 8.27 -8.48 -14.73
N SER A 514 7.74 -9.62 -15.17
CA SER A 514 8.43 -10.89 -15.01
C SER A 514 9.77 -10.85 -15.77
N ARG A 515 10.86 -10.47 -15.10
CA ARG A 515 12.23 -10.74 -15.55
C ARG A 515 12.56 -12.21 -15.31
N ALA A 516 11.82 -13.07 -15.99
CA ALA A 516 12.17 -14.45 -16.28
C ALA A 516 11.55 -14.74 -17.64
N GLY A 517 12.39 -15.01 -18.64
CA GLY A 517 11.96 -15.31 -20.00
C GLY A 517 11.00 -16.50 -20.01
N ASN A 518 9.71 -16.22 -20.22
CA ASN A 518 8.70 -17.01 -20.92
C ASN A 518 7.38 -16.26 -20.72
N SER A 519 6.91 -15.60 -21.77
CA SER A 519 5.62 -14.92 -21.85
C SER A 519 4.48 -15.93 -21.69
N LEU A 520 4.05 -16.16 -20.45
CA LEU A 520 2.70 -16.66 -20.19
C LEU A 520 1.74 -15.48 -20.42
N PRO A 521 0.60 -15.67 -21.11
CA PRO A 521 -0.40 -14.61 -21.20
C PRO A 521 -0.86 -14.25 -19.79
N GLY A 522 -0.88 -12.95 -19.46
CA GLY A 522 -1.30 -12.45 -18.16
C GLY A 522 -2.72 -12.92 -17.80
N PRO A 523 -3.09 -12.88 -16.50
CA PRO A 523 -4.39 -13.38 -16.03
C PRO A 523 -5.56 -12.68 -16.73
N SER A 524 -6.72 -13.34 -16.80
CA SER A 524 -7.96 -12.73 -17.31
C SER A 524 -8.96 -12.62 -16.15
N PRO A 525 -9.13 -11.42 -15.57
CA PRO A 525 -9.79 -11.22 -14.28
C PRO A 525 -11.18 -11.87 -14.16
N MET A 526 -11.97 -11.78 -15.21
CA MET A 526 -13.35 -12.22 -15.21
C MET A 526 -13.52 -13.67 -15.66
N ILE A 527 -12.80 -14.10 -16.70
CA ILE A 527 -12.96 -15.45 -17.28
C ILE A 527 -12.08 -16.52 -16.62
N ASP A 528 -10.92 -16.16 -16.06
CA ASP A 528 -10.05 -17.10 -15.33
C ASP A 528 -9.43 -16.48 -14.07
N PRO A 529 -10.25 -16.24 -13.02
CA PRO A 529 -9.77 -15.59 -11.80
C PRO A 529 -8.77 -16.43 -10.99
N ALA A 530 -8.65 -17.73 -11.27
CA ALA A 530 -7.83 -18.67 -10.50
C ALA A 530 -6.65 -19.25 -11.29
N GLU A 531 -6.41 -18.78 -12.52
CA GLU A 531 -5.37 -19.29 -13.43
C GLU A 531 -5.48 -20.80 -13.67
N ARG A 532 -6.72 -21.32 -13.77
CA ARG A 532 -7.01 -22.76 -13.88
C ARG A 532 -7.38 -23.20 -15.29
N LEU A 533 -7.67 -22.28 -16.21
CA LEU A 533 -8.06 -22.63 -17.57
C LEU A 533 -6.83 -23.04 -18.37
N ILE A 534 -6.64 -24.35 -18.52
CA ILE A 534 -5.69 -24.92 -19.48
C ILE A 534 -6.34 -24.83 -20.87
N ALA A 535 -5.66 -24.17 -21.81
CA ALA A 535 -6.13 -23.90 -23.17
C ALA A 535 -6.78 -25.14 -23.83
N THR A 536 -8.11 -25.17 -23.85
CA THR A 536 -8.93 -26.11 -24.62
C THR A 536 -10.14 -25.36 -25.19
N SER A 537 -10.37 -25.52 -26.50
CA SER A 537 -11.35 -24.85 -27.40
C SER A 537 -11.70 -23.38 -27.09
N GLN A 538 -11.10 -22.43 -27.81
CA GLN A 538 -11.20 -20.96 -27.70
C GLN A 538 -12.59 -20.34 -28.04
N ASP A 539 -13.68 -21.10 -28.03
CA ASP A 539 -14.97 -20.63 -28.56
C ASP A 539 -16.05 -20.46 -27.48
N SER A 540 -15.77 -20.85 -26.23
CA SER A 540 -16.69 -20.61 -25.11
C SER A 540 -16.00 -20.56 -23.75
N PHE A 541 -16.48 -19.70 -22.85
CA PHE A 541 -16.02 -19.62 -21.46
C PHE A 541 -17.20 -19.68 -20.49
N ALA A 542 -17.06 -20.42 -19.39
CA ALA A 542 -18.04 -20.45 -18.31
C ALA A 542 -17.55 -19.60 -17.14
N VAL A 543 -18.36 -18.65 -16.70
CA VAL A 543 -18.04 -17.77 -15.57
C VAL A 543 -19.14 -17.87 -14.54
N THR A 544 -18.76 -18.10 -13.28
CA THR A 544 -19.71 -17.98 -12.16
C THR A 544 -19.61 -16.58 -11.59
N LEU A 545 -20.74 -15.90 -11.46
CA LEU A 545 -20.87 -14.60 -10.80
C LEU A 545 -21.63 -14.78 -9.49
N ALA A 546 -21.20 -14.14 -8.42
CA ALA A 546 -21.78 -14.32 -7.09
C ALA A 546 -21.84 -12.97 -6.36
N PRO A 547 -23.04 -12.48 -5.95
CA PRO A 547 -23.16 -11.19 -5.28
C PRO A 547 -22.39 -11.10 -3.97
N ASP A 548 -22.16 -12.19 -3.25
CA ASP A 548 -21.39 -12.22 -2.01
C ASP A 548 -19.88 -11.96 -2.21
N ARG A 549 -19.35 -12.40 -3.35
CA ARG A 549 -17.93 -12.33 -3.76
C ARG A 549 -17.62 -11.15 -4.68
N ASP A 550 -18.42 -10.93 -5.72
CA ASP A 550 -18.17 -9.95 -6.77
C ASP A 550 -18.75 -8.58 -6.38
N LEU A 551 -17.91 -7.68 -5.81
CA LEU A 551 -18.33 -6.42 -5.18
C LEU A 551 -19.18 -5.51 -6.09
N PHE A 552 -18.91 -5.49 -7.40
CA PHE A 552 -19.69 -4.71 -8.37
C PHE A 552 -21.18 -5.08 -8.40
N LEU A 553 -21.56 -6.30 -8.00
CA LEU A 553 -22.98 -6.69 -7.90
C LEU A 553 -23.65 -6.12 -6.66
N LYS A 554 -22.92 -5.97 -5.54
CA LYS A 554 -23.44 -5.28 -4.34
C LYS A 554 -23.57 -3.77 -4.56
N HIS A 555 -22.68 -3.22 -5.36
CA HIS A 555 -22.61 -1.79 -5.62
C HIS A 555 -23.38 -1.33 -6.85
N HIS A 556 -23.99 -2.23 -7.62
CA HIS A 556 -24.85 -1.86 -8.75
C HIS A 556 -26.22 -2.51 -8.61
N LEU A 557 -27.18 -1.73 -8.08
CA LEU A 557 -28.54 -2.19 -7.84
C LEU A 557 -29.51 -1.45 -8.77
N VAL A 558 -30.41 -2.20 -9.39
CA VAL A 558 -31.52 -1.64 -10.18
C VAL A 558 -32.83 -2.02 -9.49
N ASN A 559 -33.55 -1.02 -8.97
CA ASN A 559 -34.71 -1.18 -8.11
C ASN A 559 -34.42 -2.13 -6.92
N GLY A 560 -33.30 -1.88 -6.23
CA GLY A 560 -32.86 -2.65 -5.06
C GLY A 560 -32.38 -4.08 -5.35
N ARG A 561 -32.18 -4.47 -6.61
CA ARG A 561 -31.74 -5.82 -6.99
C ARG A 561 -30.36 -5.81 -7.65
N PRO A 562 -29.41 -6.67 -7.21
CA PRO A 562 -28.14 -6.83 -7.89
C PRO A 562 -28.36 -7.16 -9.36
N THR A 563 -27.78 -6.32 -10.21
CA THR A 563 -27.90 -6.42 -11.66
C THR A 563 -26.51 -6.26 -12.24
N LEU A 564 -26.09 -7.13 -13.15
CA LEU A 564 -24.77 -7.04 -13.77
C LEU A 564 -24.61 -5.68 -14.46
N PRO A 565 -23.61 -4.86 -14.10
CA PRO A 565 -23.31 -3.63 -14.83
C PRO A 565 -22.99 -3.94 -16.29
N PHE A 566 -23.49 -3.12 -17.22
CA PHE A 566 -23.24 -3.32 -18.65
C PHE A 566 -21.74 -3.34 -18.95
N VAL A 567 -20.98 -2.44 -18.31
CA VAL A 567 -19.52 -2.35 -18.46
C VAL A 567 -18.78 -3.64 -18.08
N MET A 568 -19.30 -4.41 -17.10
CA MET A 568 -18.71 -5.70 -16.71
C MET A 568 -19.01 -6.78 -17.74
N ALA A 569 -20.17 -6.72 -18.40
CA ALA A 569 -20.46 -7.61 -19.53
C ALA A 569 -19.52 -7.33 -20.71
N ILE A 570 -19.25 -6.05 -21.00
CA ILE A 570 -18.31 -5.66 -22.06
C ILE A 570 -16.89 -6.16 -21.74
N GLU A 571 -16.43 -6.00 -20.51
CA GLU A 571 -15.12 -6.53 -20.06
C GLU A 571 -15.03 -8.04 -20.25
N MET A 572 -16.03 -8.80 -19.82
CA MET A 572 -16.05 -10.26 -20.00
C MET A 572 -15.97 -10.68 -21.47
N LEU A 573 -16.73 -10.01 -22.36
CA LEU A 573 -16.69 -10.30 -23.80
C LEU A 573 -15.34 -9.92 -24.41
N ALA A 574 -14.73 -8.83 -23.94
CA ALA A 574 -13.43 -8.36 -24.39
C ALA A 574 -12.29 -9.29 -23.92
N GLU A 575 -12.31 -9.74 -22.66
CA GLU A 575 -11.38 -10.74 -22.14
C GLU A 575 -11.49 -12.05 -22.93
N ALA A 576 -12.71 -12.54 -23.18
CA ALA A 576 -12.94 -13.77 -23.95
C ALA A 576 -12.36 -13.69 -25.36
N ALA A 577 -12.51 -12.55 -26.04
CA ALA A 577 -11.94 -12.33 -27.36
C ALA A 577 -10.41 -12.22 -27.35
N ARG A 578 -9.83 -11.61 -26.29
CA ARG A 578 -8.38 -11.43 -26.12
C ARG A 578 -7.66 -12.69 -25.66
N PHE A 579 -8.37 -13.64 -25.05
CA PHE A 579 -7.78 -14.80 -24.41
C PHE A 579 -6.92 -15.63 -25.39
N GLY A 580 -5.66 -15.87 -25.01
CA GLY A 580 -4.71 -16.64 -25.82
C GLY A 580 -4.13 -15.89 -27.03
N THR A 581 -4.23 -14.55 -27.08
CA THR A 581 -3.59 -13.71 -28.08
C THR A 581 -2.74 -12.61 -27.43
N ASP A 582 -1.71 -12.14 -28.13
CA ASP A 582 -0.90 -10.98 -27.72
C ASP A 582 -1.46 -9.64 -28.23
N GLN A 583 -2.55 -9.66 -29.01
CA GLN A 583 -3.22 -8.45 -29.51
C GLN A 583 -4.09 -7.81 -28.42
N LYS A 584 -4.26 -6.48 -28.50
CA LYS A 584 -5.16 -5.73 -27.61
C LYS A 584 -6.54 -5.60 -28.23
N VAL A 585 -7.57 -5.43 -27.39
CA VAL A 585 -8.88 -5.02 -27.87
C VAL A 585 -8.85 -3.52 -28.14
N VAL A 586 -9.06 -3.13 -29.39
CA VAL A 586 -8.99 -1.72 -29.82
C VAL A 586 -10.38 -1.11 -29.98
N ARG A 587 -11.40 -1.95 -30.23
CA ARG A 587 -12.78 -1.48 -30.42
C ARG A 587 -13.81 -2.58 -30.12
N CYS A 588 -14.93 -2.19 -29.53
CA CYS A 588 -16.15 -2.99 -29.46
C CYS A 588 -17.22 -2.34 -30.34
N ARG A 589 -17.85 -3.07 -31.26
CA ARG A 589 -18.92 -2.58 -32.13
C ARG A 589 -20.24 -3.30 -31.89
N ASN A 590 -21.34 -2.64 -32.26
CA ASN A 590 -22.69 -3.21 -32.20
C ASN A 590 -22.98 -3.81 -30.82
N VAL A 591 -22.56 -3.10 -29.78
CA VAL A 591 -22.66 -3.54 -28.40
C VAL A 591 -24.11 -3.37 -27.96
N SER A 592 -24.73 -4.43 -27.46
CA SER A 592 -26.16 -4.42 -27.15
C SER A 592 -26.47 -5.17 -25.87
N ALA A 593 -27.41 -4.63 -25.10
CA ALA A 593 -28.07 -5.31 -24.00
C ALA A 593 -29.46 -5.76 -24.45
N THR A 594 -29.61 -7.06 -24.70
CA THR A 594 -30.90 -7.66 -25.03
C THR A 594 -31.77 -7.79 -23.79
N MET A 595 -31.16 -8.18 -22.66
CA MET A 595 -31.86 -8.45 -21.42
C MET A 595 -30.95 -8.28 -20.20
N PRO A 596 -31.41 -7.60 -19.13
CA PRO A 596 -30.61 -7.46 -17.91
C PRO A 596 -30.40 -8.81 -17.23
N LEU A 597 -29.17 -9.04 -16.75
CA LEU A 597 -28.84 -10.18 -15.90
C LEU A 597 -29.02 -9.77 -14.42
N LYS A 598 -30.09 -10.29 -13.80
CA LYS A 598 -30.47 -9.96 -12.42
C LYS A 598 -30.26 -11.15 -11.51
N PHE A 599 -29.82 -10.91 -10.29
CA PHE A 599 -29.61 -11.94 -9.28
C PHE A 599 -30.77 -11.96 -8.28
N MET A 600 -31.02 -13.15 -7.73
CA MET A 600 -32.07 -13.38 -6.73
C MET A 600 -31.43 -13.44 -5.35
N GLY A 601 -31.27 -12.28 -4.71
CA GLY A 601 -30.52 -12.19 -3.44
C GLY A 601 -29.03 -12.45 -3.67
N ASP A 602 -28.42 -13.28 -2.83
CA ASP A 602 -26.98 -13.60 -2.86
C ASP A 602 -26.66 -14.87 -3.66
N ASP A 603 -27.64 -15.43 -4.38
CA ASP A 603 -27.44 -16.66 -5.17
C ASP A 603 -26.44 -16.45 -6.31
N SER A 604 -25.46 -17.34 -6.40
CA SER A 604 -24.52 -17.41 -7.53
C SER A 604 -25.21 -17.82 -8.83
N LEU A 605 -24.76 -17.25 -9.95
CA LEU A 605 -25.24 -17.55 -11.29
C LEU A 605 -24.08 -17.90 -12.22
N ALA A 606 -24.19 -19.06 -12.88
CA ALA A 606 -23.30 -19.40 -13.98
C ALA A 606 -23.79 -18.74 -15.28
N ILE A 607 -22.85 -18.15 -16.00
CA ILE A 607 -23.03 -17.60 -17.34
C ILE A 607 -22.07 -18.27 -18.31
N GLU A 608 -22.38 -18.17 -19.60
CA GLU A 608 -21.51 -18.61 -20.69
C GLU A 608 -21.23 -17.42 -21.61
N LEU A 609 -19.97 -17.28 -22.01
CA LEU A 609 -19.52 -16.40 -23.07
C LEU A 609 -19.34 -17.27 -24.30
N LEU A 610 -20.09 -17.00 -25.36
CA LEU A 610 -20.10 -17.82 -26.57
C LEU A 610 -19.63 -17.00 -27.77
N ARG A 611 -18.71 -17.57 -28.53
CA ARG A 611 -18.29 -17.04 -29.83
C ARG A 611 -19.27 -17.47 -30.92
N ASP A 612 -19.67 -16.54 -31.77
CA ASP A 612 -20.52 -16.88 -32.91
C ASP A 612 -19.71 -17.66 -33.97
N PRO A 613 -20.12 -18.87 -34.38
CA PRO A 613 -19.39 -19.66 -35.37
C PRO A 613 -19.46 -19.08 -36.79
N SER A 614 -20.43 -18.22 -37.07
CA SER A 614 -20.64 -17.56 -38.37
C SER A 614 -19.99 -16.17 -38.46
N GLU A 615 -19.76 -15.53 -37.31
CA GLU A 615 -19.12 -14.21 -37.20
C GLU A 615 -18.09 -14.24 -36.06
N LEU A 616 -16.85 -14.65 -36.35
CA LEU A 616 -15.82 -14.93 -35.35
C LEU A 616 -15.41 -13.75 -34.46
N THR A 617 -15.79 -12.52 -34.79
CA THR A 617 -15.59 -11.34 -33.92
C THR A 617 -16.75 -11.13 -32.95
N ARG A 618 -17.90 -11.77 -33.15
CA ARG A 618 -19.08 -11.64 -32.30
C ARG A 618 -19.00 -12.58 -31.11
N TRP A 619 -19.18 -11.99 -29.94
CA TRP A 619 -19.29 -12.68 -28.65
C TRP A 619 -20.63 -12.34 -27.99
N SER A 620 -21.20 -13.33 -27.30
CA SER A 620 -22.45 -13.18 -26.56
C SER A 620 -22.34 -13.71 -25.14
N LEU A 621 -22.91 -12.98 -24.19
CA LEU A 621 -23.11 -13.43 -22.82
C LEU A 621 -24.51 -14.01 -22.70
N VAL A 622 -24.58 -15.29 -22.32
CA VAL A 622 -25.82 -16.03 -22.15
C VAL A 622 -25.92 -16.66 -20.76
N SER A 623 -27.13 -16.99 -20.32
CA SER A 623 -27.35 -17.78 -19.10
C SER A 623 -28.55 -18.71 -19.23
N ASP A 624 -28.56 -19.79 -18.45
CA ASP A 624 -29.74 -20.66 -18.33
C ASP A 624 -30.80 -20.01 -17.44
N LEU A 625 -32.03 -19.88 -17.92
CA LEU A 625 -33.17 -19.54 -17.08
C LEU A 625 -33.72 -20.80 -16.43
N ARG A 626 -33.67 -20.88 -15.10
CA ARG A 626 -34.19 -22.00 -14.31
C ARG A 626 -35.30 -21.55 -13.37
N ARG A 627 -36.25 -22.44 -13.07
CA ARG A 627 -37.26 -22.23 -12.01
C ARG A 627 -36.62 -22.47 -10.64
N ARG A 628 -37.32 -22.07 -9.57
CA ARG A 628 -36.90 -22.33 -8.18
C ARG A 628 -36.73 -23.82 -7.85
N ASP A 629 -37.36 -24.73 -8.60
CA ASP A 629 -37.20 -26.18 -8.45
C ASP A 629 -36.02 -26.76 -9.26
N GLY A 630 -35.18 -25.90 -9.86
CA GLY A 630 -33.99 -26.28 -10.63
C GLY A 630 -34.26 -26.66 -12.09
N ARG A 631 -35.52 -26.76 -12.52
CA ARG A 631 -35.87 -27.11 -13.90
C ARG A 631 -35.52 -25.99 -14.88
N LEU A 632 -34.90 -26.37 -16.00
CA LEU A 632 -34.56 -25.47 -17.10
C LEU A 632 -35.83 -24.99 -17.80
N VAL A 633 -35.98 -23.66 -17.90
CA VAL A 633 -37.06 -22.97 -18.62
C VAL A 633 -36.59 -22.60 -20.02
N GLN A 634 -35.37 -22.05 -20.12
CA GLN A 634 -34.77 -21.63 -21.37
C GLN A 634 -33.26 -21.81 -21.26
N ALA A 635 -32.67 -22.58 -22.17
CA ALA A 635 -31.22 -22.70 -22.30
C ALA A 635 -30.64 -21.46 -22.98
N GLN A 636 -29.41 -21.07 -22.60
CA GLN A 636 -28.62 -20.05 -23.31
C GLN A 636 -29.41 -18.77 -23.66
N ARG A 637 -30.17 -18.26 -22.69
CA ARG A 637 -30.90 -17.00 -22.83
C ARG A 637 -29.90 -15.87 -23.06
N PRO A 638 -30.02 -15.08 -24.15
CA PRO A 638 -29.08 -14.01 -24.45
C PRO A 638 -29.28 -12.79 -23.56
N HIS A 639 -28.17 -12.19 -23.12
CA HIS A 639 -28.16 -10.99 -22.28
C HIS A 639 -27.44 -9.82 -22.93
N PHE A 640 -26.18 -10.04 -23.35
CA PHE A 640 -25.33 -9.02 -23.95
C PHE A 640 -24.62 -9.58 -25.18
N SER A 641 -24.33 -8.73 -26.17
CA SER A 641 -23.50 -9.12 -27.30
C SER A 641 -22.67 -7.95 -27.80
N ALA A 642 -21.51 -8.25 -28.39
CA ALA A 642 -20.62 -7.28 -29.01
C ALA A 642 -19.78 -7.94 -30.10
N MET A 643 -19.39 -7.16 -31.11
CA MET A 643 -18.30 -7.51 -32.02
C MET A 643 -17.00 -6.92 -31.49
N ILE A 644 -15.98 -7.74 -31.29
CA ILE A 644 -14.69 -7.35 -30.70
C ILE A 644 -13.61 -7.30 -31.77
N GLU A 645 -12.96 -6.15 -31.91
CA GLU A 645 -11.83 -5.93 -32.83
C GLU A 645 -10.52 -5.97 -32.03
N LEU A 646 -9.61 -6.85 -32.46
CA LEU A 646 -8.24 -6.93 -31.95
C LEU A 646 -7.27 -6.18 -32.87
N GLY A 647 -6.22 -5.59 -32.30
CA GLY A 647 -5.21 -4.86 -33.06
C GLY A 647 -3.95 -4.57 -32.28
N ASP A 648 -3.02 -3.87 -32.94
CA ASP A 648 -1.75 -3.43 -32.36
C ASP A 648 -1.94 -2.19 -31.48
N ASP A 649 -1.02 -2.02 -30.53
CA ASP A 649 -1.05 -0.97 -29.53
C ASP A 649 -0.80 0.41 -30.16
N SER A 650 -1.87 1.14 -30.46
CA SER A 650 -1.79 2.54 -30.85
C SER A 650 -2.80 3.35 -30.06
N VAL A 651 -2.31 4.24 -29.21
CA VAL A 651 -3.13 5.16 -28.42
C VAL A 651 -3.21 6.49 -29.17
N PRO A 652 -4.36 6.84 -29.76
CA PRO A 652 -4.50 8.14 -30.42
C PRO A 652 -4.58 9.25 -29.37
N VAL A 653 -3.84 10.34 -29.60
CA VAL A 653 -4.06 11.62 -28.90
C VAL A 653 -5.22 12.33 -29.59
N ILE A 654 -6.24 12.72 -28.82
CA ILE A 654 -7.44 13.35 -29.35
C ILE A 654 -7.64 14.71 -28.68
N ALA A 655 -7.63 15.77 -29.49
CA ALA A 655 -8.03 17.08 -29.03
C ALA A 655 -9.54 17.07 -28.74
N VAL A 656 -9.90 17.24 -27.46
CA VAL A 656 -11.29 17.49 -27.04
C VAL A 656 -11.45 19.00 -26.89
N GLY A 657 -12.53 19.57 -27.44
CA GLY A 657 -12.72 21.02 -27.44
C GLY A 657 -12.86 21.61 -26.04
N ASP A 658 -12.22 22.75 -25.80
CA ASP A 658 -12.32 23.50 -24.54
C ASP A 658 -13.74 24.06 -24.37
N THR A 659 -14.56 23.33 -23.63
CA THR A 659 -15.85 23.82 -23.18
C THR A 659 -15.72 24.20 -21.71
N GLU A 660 -15.53 25.50 -21.44
CA GLU A 660 -15.53 26.00 -20.08
C GLU A 660 -16.93 25.91 -19.49
N VAL A 661 -17.10 25.01 -18.51
CA VAL A 661 -18.34 24.85 -17.74
C VAL A 661 -17.98 24.85 -16.26
N ALA A 662 -18.73 25.58 -15.45
CA ALA A 662 -18.57 25.53 -14.00
C ALA A 662 -19.02 24.15 -13.49
N GLU A 663 -18.08 23.38 -12.96
CA GLU A 663 -18.36 22.06 -12.40
C GLU A 663 -18.78 22.16 -10.93
N THR A 664 -19.66 21.25 -10.53
CA THR A 664 -20.08 21.09 -9.13
C THR A 664 -19.84 19.65 -8.68
N ALA A 665 -19.58 19.46 -7.40
CA ALA A 665 -19.36 18.12 -6.84
C ALA A 665 -20.60 17.23 -7.03
N VAL A 666 -20.39 16.01 -7.51
CA VAL A 666 -21.47 15.05 -7.76
C VAL A 666 -22.00 14.50 -6.45
N ARG A 667 -23.33 14.49 -6.32
CA ARG A 667 -24.04 13.82 -5.23
C ARG A 667 -24.71 12.58 -5.79
N TYR A 668 -24.17 11.43 -5.44
CA TYR A 668 -24.76 10.15 -5.78
C TYR A 668 -26.05 9.92 -4.99
N ALA A 669 -27.01 9.27 -5.64
CA ALA A 669 -28.26 8.88 -5.01
C ALA A 669 -28.05 7.72 -4.02
N ASP A 670 -28.88 7.65 -2.99
CA ASP A 670 -28.85 6.56 -2.00
C ASP A 670 -29.41 5.24 -2.57
N GLU A 671 -29.36 4.17 -1.77
CA GLU A 671 -29.77 2.82 -2.21
C GLU A 671 -31.25 2.70 -2.58
N THR A 672 -32.09 3.68 -2.22
CA THR A 672 -33.53 3.68 -2.52
C THR A 672 -33.82 4.18 -3.93
N ALA A 673 -32.82 4.76 -4.61
CA ALA A 673 -32.95 5.23 -5.97
C ALA A 673 -33.23 4.07 -6.95
N PRO A 674 -33.92 4.35 -8.09
CA PRO A 674 -34.16 3.34 -9.13
C PRO A 674 -32.87 2.67 -9.65
N ILE A 675 -31.76 3.42 -9.64
CA ILE A 675 -30.43 2.93 -9.96
C ILE A 675 -29.48 3.42 -8.86
N TYR A 676 -28.86 2.48 -8.16
CA TYR A 676 -27.90 2.76 -7.10
C TYR A 676 -26.49 2.37 -7.54
N HIS A 677 -25.56 3.31 -7.35
CA HIS A 677 -24.13 3.11 -7.50
C HIS A 677 -23.46 3.26 -6.12
N GLY A 678 -22.99 2.14 -5.58
CA GLY A 678 -22.24 2.08 -4.34
C GLY A 678 -20.81 2.60 -4.49
N PRO A 679 -20.05 2.68 -3.38
CA PRO A 679 -18.78 3.41 -3.34
C PRO A 679 -17.75 3.05 -4.41
N SER A 680 -17.71 1.79 -4.88
CA SER A 680 -16.77 1.36 -5.93
C SER A 680 -17.07 1.91 -7.34
N LEU A 681 -18.29 2.40 -7.57
CA LEU A 681 -18.73 2.96 -8.84
C LEU A 681 -18.86 4.49 -8.79
N GLN A 682 -18.63 5.11 -7.63
CA GLN A 682 -18.72 6.55 -7.44
C GLN A 682 -17.45 7.28 -7.88
N CYS A 683 -17.12 7.17 -9.17
CA CYS A 683 -15.86 7.67 -9.72
C CYS A 683 -15.97 9.07 -10.35
N LEU A 684 -17.19 9.54 -10.68
CA LEU A 684 -17.42 10.90 -11.15
C LEU A 684 -17.40 11.86 -9.96
N ARG A 685 -16.42 12.76 -9.91
CA ARG A 685 -16.21 13.69 -8.79
C ARG A 685 -16.97 15.00 -8.98
N SER A 686 -16.93 15.54 -10.18
CA SER A 686 -17.55 16.81 -10.50
C SER A 686 -18.12 16.80 -11.92
N ILE A 687 -19.19 17.57 -12.13
CA ILE A 687 -19.84 17.70 -13.44
C ILE A 687 -20.46 19.08 -13.58
N GLY A 688 -20.43 19.61 -14.80
CA GLY A 688 -21.09 20.83 -15.24
C GLY A 688 -21.87 20.57 -16.53
N PHE A 689 -22.93 21.34 -16.75
CA PHE A 689 -23.82 21.22 -17.91
C PHE A 689 -23.84 22.49 -18.75
N ALA A 690 -23.87 22.35 -20.07
CA ALA A 690 -23.98 23.46 -21.02
C ALA A 690 -25.12 23.22 -22.02
N ASN A 691 -25.78 24.30 -22.45
CA ASN A 691 -26.86 24.31 -23.43
C ASN A 691 -28.09 23.43 -23.09
N VAL A 692 -28.24 23.00 -21.82
CA VAL A 692 -29.38 22.18 -21.37
C VAL A 692 -30.73 22.89 -21.41
N ASN A 693 -30.75 24.23 -21.42
CA ASN A 693 -31.97 25.05 -21.51
C ASN A 693 -32.26 25.61 -22.92
N ALA A 694 -31.55 25.17 -23.97
CA ALA A 694 -31.62 25.76 -25.31
C ALA A 694 -32.93 25.46 -26.10
N GLY A 695 -33.94 24.88 -25.44
CA GLY A 695 -35.29 24.73 -25.99
C GLY A 695 -36.03 26.06 -26.07
N SER A 696 -35.61 26.98 -26.95
CA SER A 696 -36.45 28.06 -27.52
C SER A 696 -35.71 29.06 -28.45
N SER A 697 -34.49 28.79 -28.94
CA SER A 697 -33.90 29.66 -29.97
C SER A 697 -34.31 29.18 -31.37
N SER A 698 -35.04 30.03 -32.11
CA SER A 698 -35.59 29.83 -33.46
C SER A 698 -34.55 29.81 -34.58
N ASP A 699 -33.27 29.91 -34.23
CA ASP A 699 -32.18 30.05 -35.18
C ASP A 699 -31.43 28.71 -35.12
N GLY A 700 -31.59 27.86 -36.15
CA GLY A 700 -31.14 26.46 -36.22
C GLY A 700 -29.62 26.22 -36.19
N LEU A 701 -28.91 26.94 -35.31
CA LEU A 701 -27.47 26.88 -35.01
C LEU A 701 -27.22 26.82 -33.49
N GLY A 702 -28.21 26.38 -32.70
CA GLY A 702 -28.03 26.15 -31.26
C GLY A 702 -27.05 25.01 -31.00
N LYS A 703 -26.06 25.23 -30.12
CA LYS A 703 -25.16 24.17 -29.64
C LYS A 703 -25.98 23.11 -28.88
N LEU A 704 -25.72 21.83 -29.15
CA LEU A 704 -26.39 20.71 -28.49
C LEU A 704 -26.12 20.69 -26.97
N PRO A 705 -27.05 20.15 -26.15
CA PRO A 705 -26.81 19.91 -24.73
C PRO A 705 -25.55 19.07 -24.52
N SER A 706 -24.75 19.43 -23.53
CA SER A 706 -23.50 18.74 -23.23
C SER A 706 -23.19 18.78 -21.74
N ALA A 707 -22.35 17.84 -21.29
CA ALA A 707 -21.81 17.80 -19.96
C ALA A 707 -20.30 17.62 -19.99
N VAL A 708 -19.61 18.30 -19.08
CA VAL A 708 -18.17 18.14 -18.85
C VAL A 708 -17.98 17.79 -17.39
N GLY A 709 -17.15 16.80 -17.11
CA GLY A 709 -16.90 16.36 -15.74
C GLY A 709 -15.51 15.82 -15.54
N THR A 710 -15.21 15.56 -14.27
CA THR A 710 -13.94 15.01 -13.81
C THR A 710 -14.20 13.66 -13.15
N ILE A 711 -13.63 12.60 -13.73
CA ILE A 711 -13.68 11.23 -13.20
C ILE A 711 -12.32 10.93 -12.58
N VAL A 712 -12.29 10.38 -11.37
CA VAL A 712 -11.05 9.86 -10.80
C VAL A 712 -11.09 8.34 -10.94
N ALA A 713 -10.22 7.79 -11.79
CA ALA A 713 -10.19 6.37 -12.07
C ALA A 713 -9.92 5.58 -10.78
N PRO A 714 -10.66 4.53 -10.44
CA PRO A 714 -10.34 3.73 -9.26
C PRO A 714 -9.34 2.62 -9.61
N SER A 715 -8.68 2.05 -8.60
CA SER A 715 -8.01 0.74 -8.77
C SER A 715 -9.05 -0.32 -9.20
N PRO A 716 -8.75 -1.17 -10.20
CA PRO A 716 -9.62 -2.28 -10.59
C PRO A 716 -10.04 -3.18 -9.40
N ALA A 717 -9.18 -3.28 -8.37
CA ALA A 717 -9.46 -3.97 -7.11
C ALA A 717 -10.74 -3.48 -6.41
N HIS A 718 -10.99 -2.16 -6.45
CA HIS A 718 -12.13 -1.56 -5.77
C HIS A 718 -13.46 -2.02 -6.34
N LEU A 719 -13.51 -2.35 -7.63
CA LEU A 719 -14.74 -2.76 -8.31
C LEU A 719 -15.01 -4.26 -8.19
N ALA A 720 -13.99 -5.08 -8.42
CA ALA A 720 -14.13 -6.53 -8.54
C ALA A 720 -14.02 -7.27 -7.20
N GLY A 721 -13.49 -6.60 -6.17
CA GLY A 721 -13.10 -7.23 -4.92
C GLY A 721 -11.80 -8.02 -5.04
N GLU A 722 -11.30 -8.49 -3.90
CA GLU A 722 -9.97 -9.08 -3.78
C GLU A 722 -9.86 -10.49 -4.37
N SER A 723 -10.99 -11.11 -4.74
CA SER A 723 -11.04 -12.44 -5.35
C SER A 723 -10.72 -12.46 -6.84
N ARG A 724 -10.50 -11.30 -7.47
CA ARG A 724 -10.28 -11.16 -8.91
C ARG A 724 -8.86 -10.60 -9.16
N PRO A 725 -8.14 -11.08 -10.19
CA PRO A 725 -6.84 -10.53 -10.59
C PRO A 725 -6.85 -9.00 -10.77
N LEU A 726 -5.78 -8.34 -10.33
CA LEU A 726 -5.61 -6.88 -10.44
C LEU A 726 -5.12 -6.43 -11.82
N MET A 727 -4.50 -7.33 -12.58
CA MET A 727 -3.99 -7.11 -13.93
C MET A 727 -4.78 -7.91 -14.95
N GLY A 728 -4.64 -7.53 -16.22
CA GLY A 728 -5.22 -8.26 -17.35
C GLY A 728 -6.61 -7.80 -17.77
N TRP A 729 -7.12 -6.76 -17.09
CA TRP A 729 -8.29 -5.99 -17.50
C TRP A 729 -8.08 -5.41 -18.89
N VAL A 730 -9.13 -5.40 -19.70
CA VAL A 730 -9.13 -4.86 -21.06
C VAL A 730 -9.57 -3.40 -21.07
N LEU A 731 -10.62 -3.08 -20.31
CA LEU A 731 -11.03 -1.71 -20.01
C LEU A 731 -10.98 -1.43 -18.51
N SER A 732 -11.26 -0.18 -18.11
CA SER A 732 -11.53 0.18 -16.72
C SER A 732 -13.06 0.28 -16.53
N PRO A 733 -13.74 -0.76 -16.02
CA PRO A 733 -15.20 -0.79 -16.06
C PRO A 733 -15.83 0.29 -15.17
N ALA A 734 -15.26 0.57 -14.00
CA ALA A 734 -15.78 1.62 -13.11
C ALA A 734 -15.62 3.03 -13.72
N THR A 735 -14.53 3.27 -14.45
CA THR A 735 -14.32 4.53 -15.16
C THR A 735 -15.30 4.67 -16.32
N MET A 736 -15.50 3.60 -17.10
CA MET A 736 -16.52 3.57 -18.15
C MET A 736 -17.93 3.76 -17.56
N ASP A 737 -18.23 3.14 -16.43
CA ASP A 737 -19.52 3.29 -15.75
C ASP A 737 -19.75 4.75 -15.32
N ALA A 738 -18.72 5.44 -14.83
CA ALA A 738 -18.80 6.86 -14.53
C ALA A 738 -19.03 7.74 -15.78
N VAL A 739 -18.55 7.33 -16.95
CA VAL A 739 -18.92 7.97 -18.24
C VAL A 739 -20.40 7.78 -18.53
N LEU A 740 -20.93 6.56 -18.36
CA LEU A 740 -22.36 6.29 -18.54
C LEU A 740 -23.21 7.03 -17.50
N TYR A 741 -22.72 7.19 -16.27
CA TYR A 741 -23.37 7.94 -15.21
C TYR A 741 -23.43 9.45 -15.56
N ALA A 742 -22.32 10.03 -16.02
CA ALA A 742 -22.29 11.42 -16.50
C ALA A 742 -23.31 11.65 -17.64
N ALA A 743 -23.41 10.70 -18.57
CA ALA A 743 -24.39 10.73 -19.64
C ALA A 743 -25.83 10.58 -19.14
N GLY A 744 -26.08 9.71 -18.15
CA GLY A 744 -27.37 9.61 -17.46
C GLY A 744 -27.78 10.92 -16.78
N MET A 745 -26.83 11.64 -16.16
CA MET A 745 -27.09 12.96 -15.57
C MET A 745 -27.43 14.01 -16.63
N LEU A 746 -26.77 14.00 -17.79
CA LEU A 746 -27.12 14.88 -18.92
C LEU A 746 -28.51 14.55 -19.46
N ALA A 747 -28.81 13.28 -19.68
CA ALA A 747 -30.12 12.81 -20.13
C ALA A 747 -31.24 13.22 -19.16
N TYR A 748 -30.98 13.13 -17.85
CA TYR A 748 -31.92 13.60 -16.82
C TYR A 748 -32.16 15.11 -16.92
N HIS A 749 -31.13 15.93 -17.17
CA HIS A 749 -31.32 17.37 -17.39
C HIS A 749 -32.15 17.68 -18.64
N VAL A 750 -32.06 16.84 -19.67
CA VAL A 750 -32.81 17.02 -20.93
C VAL A 750 -34.28 16.59 -20.80
N ALA A 751 -34.56 15.50 -20.09
CA ALA A 751 -35.88 14.85 -20.12
C ALA A 751 -36.57 14.68 -18.75
N ASP A 752 -35.93 15.06 -17.65
CA ASP A 752 -36.40 14.90 -16.26
C ASP A 752 -36.84 13.47 -15.92
N ARG A 753 -36.15 12.48 -16.51
CA ARG A 753 -36.42 11.05 -16.34
C ARG A 753 -35.12 10.26 -16.25
N PRO A 754 -35.02 9.25 -15.38
CA PRO A 754 -33.86 8.38 -15.35
C PRO A 754 -33.84 7.46 -16.58
N SER A 755 -32.65 7.01 -16.96
CA SER A 755 -32.43 6.22 -18.17
C SER A 755 -31.48 5.05 -17.92
N LEU A 756 -31.58 4.00 -18.75
CA LEU A 756 -30.63 2.90 -18.77
C LEU A 756 -29.94 2.80 -20.14
N PRO A 757 -28.66 2.36 -20.18
CA PRO A 757 -27.99 2.06 -21.43
C PRO A 757 -28.68 0.90 -22.18
N VAL A 758 -28.85 1.03 -23.49
CA VAL A 758 -29.45 0.01 -24.38
C VAL A 758 -28.40 -0.57 -25.32
N SER A 759 -27.69 0.29 -26.05
CA SER A 759 -26.69 -0.13 -27.04
C SER A 759 -25.65 0.96 -27.32
N PHE A 760 -24.58 0.55 -27.98
CA PHE A 760 -23.51 1.40 -28.49
C PHE A 760 -23.15 0.95 -29.90
N ASP A 761 -23.08 1.88 -30.85
CA ASP A 761 -22.59 1.56 -32.20
C ASP A 761 -21.09 1.21 -32.14
N SER A 762 -20.31 2.01 -31.40
CA SER A 762 -18.90 1.74 -31.16
C SER A 762 -18.40 2.24 -29.81
N ILE A 763 -17.46 1.49 -29.26
CA ILE A 763 -16.63 1.86 -28.12
C ILE A 763 -15.18 1.70 -28.57
N GLU A 764 -14.46 2.79 -28.75
CA GLU A 764 -13.02 2.80 -29.03
C GLU A 764 -12.28 2.77 -27.69
N ILE A 765 -11.35 1.82 -27.56
CA ILE A 765 -10.59 1.60 -26.33
C ILE A 765 -9.21 2.22 -26.53
N GLY A 766 -8.85 3.16 -25.66
CA GLY A 766 -7.53 3.77 -25.62
C GLY A 766 -6.62 3.07 -24.61
N ARG A 767 -5.77 3.84 -23.92
CA ARG A 767 -5.00 3.26 -22.81
C ARG A 767 -5.88 3.04 -21.59
N LEU A 768 -5.50 2.09 -20.75
CA LEU A 768 -6.09 1.98 -19.43
C LEU A 768 -5.74 3.23 -18.61
N PRO A 769 -6.71 3.79 -17.87
CA PRO A 769 -6.43 4.87 -16.95
C PRO A 769 -5.77 4.31 -15.71
N ASP A 770 -5.01 5.19 -15.12
CA ASP A 770 -4.17 4.94 -13.97
C ASP A 770 -5.02 5.14 -12.68
N PRO A 771 -4.97 4.27 -11.64
CA PRO A 771 -5.79 4.41 -10.42
C PRO A 771 -5.64 5.73 -9.62
N GLY A 772 -6.55 6.68 -9.69
CA GLY A 772 -6.44 8.00 -9.07
C GLY A 772 -6.13 9.08 -10.10
N GLU A 773 -5.87 8.68 -11.35
CA GLU A 773 -5.74 9.61 -12.46
C GLU A 773 -7.05 10.40 -12.61
N PRO A 774 -6.99 11.75 -12.56
CA PRO A 774 -8.11 12.60 -12.90
C PRO A 774 -8.27 12.64 -14.43
N LEU A 775 -9.43 12.19 -14.90
CA LEU A 775 -9.80 12.11 -16.30
C LEU A 775 -10.90 13.11 -16.62
N LYS A 776 -10.86 13.66 -17.83
CA LYS A 776 -11.89 14.55 -18.33
C LYS A 776 -12.90 13.80 -19.18
N VAL A 777 -14.16 13.82 -18.75
CA VAL A 777 -15.28 13.28 -19.53
C VAL A 777 -16.02 14.41 -20.22
N HIS A 778 -16.30 14.23 -21.50
CA HIS A 778 -17.18 15.10 -22.27
C HIS A 778 -18.31 14.24 -22.84
N VAL A 779 -19.55 14.63 -22.56
CA VAL A 779 -20.76 13.97 -23.07
C VAL A 779 -21.54 14.96 -23.90
N GLN A 780 -22.05 14.51 -25.04
CA GLN A 780 -22.86 15.30 -25.94
C GLN A 780 -24.19 14.60 -26.22
N TRP A 781 -25.29 15.35 -26.14
CA TRP A 781 -26.60 14.93 -26.58
C TRP A 781 -26.71 15.02 -28.10
N GLU A 782 -27.18 13.98 -28.76
CA GLU A 782 -27.29 13.90 -30.23
C GLU A 782 -28.74 13.95 -30.72
N GLY A 783 -29.71 13.65 -29.87
CA GLY A 783 -31.14 13.71 -30.21
C GLY A 783 -31.95 12.58 -29.58
N GLU A 784 -33.21 12.47 -29.98
CA GLU A 784 -34.05 11.30 -29.65
C GLU A 784 -33.53 10.06 -30.38
N SER A 785 -33.70 8.89 -29.76
CA SER A 785 -33.29 7.63 -30.37
C SER A 785 -34.16 7.31 -31.59
N THR A 786 -33.55 6.91 -32.71
CA THR A 786 -34.25 6.48 -33.93
C THR A 786 -34.61 4.99 -33.94
N THR A 787 -34.10 4.24 -32.98
CA THR A 787 -34.17 2.76 -32.89
C THR A 787 -34.88 2.29 -31.63
N VAL A 788 -34.83 3.07 -30.54
CA VAL A 788 -35.56 2.81 -29.29
C VAL A 788 -36.80 3.71 -29.27
N SER A 789 -37.99 3.13 -29.13
CA SER A 789 -39.26 3.86 -29.24
C SER A 789 -39.48 4.96 -28.17
N ASP A 790 -38.73 4.92 -27.06
CA ASP A 790 -38.79 5.86 -25.94
C ASP A 790 -37.37 6.00 -25.36
N GLY A 791 -36.54 6.84 -25.99
CA GLY A 791 -35.12 6.92 -25.68
C GLY A 791 -34.39 8.12 -26.29
N GLY A 792 -33.08 8.19 -26.02
CA GLY A 792 -32.17 9.24 -26.46
C GLY A 792 -30.88 8.69 -27.04
N MET A 793 -30.14 9.54 -27.76
CA MET A 793 -28.84 9.23 -28.33
C MET A 793 -27.79 10.23 -27.90
N MET A 794 -26.59 9.73 -27.58
CA MET A 794 -25.47 10.51 -27.07
C MET A 794 -24.14 9.99 -27.63
N SER A 795 -23.11 10.80 -27.48
CA SER A 795 -21.72 10.38 -27.58
C SER A 795 -20.93 10.85 -26.37
N ALA A 796 -19.84 10.17 -26.06
CA ALA A 796 -18.96 10.53 -24.98
C ALA A 796 -17.50 10.28 -25.34
N VAL A 797 -16.61 11.13 -24.83
CA VAL A 797 -15.17 10.91 -24.89
C VAL A 797 -14.58 11.13 -23.50
N LEU A 798 -13.65 10.25 -23.15
CA LEU A 798 -12.90 10.29 -21.91
C LEU A 798 -11.42 10.36 -22.25
N VAL A 799 -10.75 11.37 -21.71
CA VAL A 799 -9.32 11.61 -21.94
C VAL A 799 -8.56 11.81 -20.64
N GLY A 800 -7.29 11.43 -20.65
CA GLY A 800 -6.34 11.78 -19.59
C GLY A 800 -6.00 13.27 -19.62
N GLN A 801 -5.26 13.75 -18.61
CA GLN A 801 -4.82 15.16 -18.55
C GLN A 801 -3.94 15.57 -19.75
N ASN A 802 -3.30 14.60 -20.39
CA ASN A 802 -2.47 14.78 -21.58
C ASN A 802 -3.22 14.61 -22.91
N GLN A 803 -4.56 14.57 -22.88
CA GLN A 803 -5.43 14.35 -24.05
C GLN A 803 -5.28 12.98 -24.74
N GLU A 804 -4.63 12.01 -24.08
CA GLU A 804 -4.64 10.63 -24.54
C GLU A 804 -6.04 10.03 -24.38
N LEU A 805 -6.45 9.25 -25.38
CA LEU A 805 -7.70 8.54 -25.32
C LEU A 805 -7.68 7.50 -24.20
N ILE A 806 -8.70 7.53 -23.35
CA ILE A 806 -9.05 6.42 -22.47
C ILE A 806 -10.17 5.61 -23.11
N LEU A 807 -11.24 6.30 -23.51
CA LEU A 807 -12.43 5.68 -24.11
C LEU A 807 -13.16 6.70 -24.99
N ARG A 808 -13.67 6.26 -26.14
CA ARG A 808 -14.68 7.02 -26.90
C ARG A 808 -15.89 6.13 -27.16
N VAL A 809 -17.06 6.66 -26.89
CA VAL A 809 -18.36 6.01 -27.10
C VAL A 809 -19.12 6.79 -28.16
N SER A 810 -19.58 6.11 -29.20
CA SER A 810 -20.40 6.68 -30.29
C SER A 810 -21.69 5.89 -30.46
N GLY A 811 -22.76 6.58 -30.86
CA GLY A 811 -24.09 5.97 -31.02
C GLY A 811 -24.59 5.36 -29.71
N TYR A 812 -24.35 6.02 -28.59
CA TYR A 812 -24.80 5.55 -27.28
C TYR A 812 -26.32 5.78 -27.16
N GLN A 813 -27.07 4.68 -27.13
CA GLN A 813 -28.52 4.72 -27.00
C GLN A 813 -28.95 4.42 -25.58
N ILE A 814 -29.89 5.23 -25.09
CA ILE A 814 -30.53 5.05 -23.79
C ILE A 814 -32.03 4.83 -23.94
N GLY A 815 -32.61 4.08 -23.01
CA GLY A 815 -34.06 3.92 -22.86
C GLY A 815 -34.52 4.59 -21.58
N TRP A 816 -35.64 5.31 -21.63
CA TRP A 816 -36.21 5.94 -20.44
C TRP A 816 -36.83 4.90 -19.51
N LEU A 817 -36.56 5.04 -18.21
CA LEU A 817 -37.30 4.30 -17.20
C LEU A 817 -38.72 4.87 -17.07
N ARG A 818 -39.67 3.98 -16.78
CA ARG A 818 -41.08 4.31 -16.58
C ARG A 818 -41.42 4.44 -15.11
#